data_AF-F5HJK5-F1
#
_entry.id   AF-F5HJK5-F1
#
_cell.length_a   1.000
_cell.length_b   1.000
_cell.length_c   1.000
_cell.angle_alpha   90.00
_cell.angle_beta   90.00
_cell.angle_gamma   90.00
#
_symmetry.space_group_name_H-M   'P 1'
#
loop_
_entity.id
_entity.type
_entity.pdbx_description
1 polymer ?
#
loop_
_entity_poly.entity_id
_entity_poly.type
_entity_poly.pdbx_seq_one_letter_code
_entity_poly.pdbx_strand_id
1 'polypeptide(L)'
;MAMGGSIPLRTATLCLGTLVAVAALLQSPVPVTASHVKGASPIDALRNRYLQQERRAWTIVNQIDAVDNQLEQDATQQRATVMRELVDIYLRFAETELDPEDRGEYQLLARLAEWHLLEQNLLTINKLFEVVYNFLRNNAPRFAEQAEFAPEEIDQQGGGTIHSDDLRLLTIDLAETILFDKRQPVAAQLEQIYTIMVRQALYYRASMTARSVLCSFGLSPQQLIYVLYESIATTELKGYIMMQFSYMLLKTQGQGNFTVESQARRNELQTRLARTQQLVRNVMNQTSGEYWRCDPDRGAHRENVTYVQFTRLVQGYVENEVDMTTDNTCRETCSHYKYGHEQHQCYKELYCSQQPKCAGRIYDCEYIDSDMWICPAAPGGTRRYEYIEYENGEMRGRKQSCPRGTTKVDSWWRWLFWHCSYCFCYCDDAGRHSDRYVSLRESVSDMEQNRVVTGLRFVKRRQMVHLIVQQGLLLPGGEIANSTLEWVVPKPFTHTDKGVRDGHDYHTLSYDRRAIDLDDVHVPPGYVVTGVQFRVLGARLNLLLRMTEMNFTAGKLVGLDASIWSGSLETERTEIPLKYMDVPTLAPAKSVPMSTQNQYLRFGPTGGRADAAQTTIPFLDAQPVSPVRPTPLAGAGLMYKGVPKYGGFVAPKIMTYNFGAHIQDPTDDWFAAELEARSSAAAGGGSDSG
;
A
#
# COMPACT_ATOMS: atom_id res chain seq x y z
N MET A 1 -62.75 48.09 30.96
CA MET A 1 -62.28 47.79 32.33
C MET A 1 -60.77 47.92 32.28
N ALA A 2 -60.19 49.06 32.68
CA ALA A 2 -59.78 49.38 34.06
C ALA A 2 -59.01 48.20 34.68
N MET A 3 -57.79 48.29 35.24
CA MET A 3 -56.82 49.35 35.57
C MET A 3 -55.53 48.56 35.95
N GLY A 4 -54.33 49.03 35.59
CA GLY A 4 -53.26 49.42 36.54
C GLY A 4 -52.53 48.23 37.18
N GLY A 5 -51.21 48.06 37.16
CA GLY A 5 -50.09 48.98 36.97
C GLY A 5 -49.09 48.71 38.10
N SER A 6 -47.83 48.39 37.79
CA SER A 6 -46.63 48.81 38.55
C SER A 6 -45.36 48.16 37.98
N ILE A 7 -44.45 49.04 37.53
CA ILE A 7 -43.02 48.79 37.36
C ILE A 7 -42.36 49.19 38.69
N PRO A 8 -41.23 48.57 39.12
CA PRO A 8 -40.00 49.35 38.98
C PRO A 8 -38.78 48.56 38.46
N LEU A 9 -37.91 49.38 37.92
CA LEU A 9 -36.63 49.17 37.26
C LEU A 9 -35.48 48.99 38.29
N ARG A 10 -34.36 48.41 37.82
CA ARG A 10 -33.00 48.28 38.43
C ARG A 10 -32.81 46.99 39.26
N THR A 11 -31.84 46.13 38.99
CA THR A 11 -30.42 46.39 38.68
C THR A 11 -29.81 45.38 37.71
N ALA A 12 -29.07 45.88 36.72
CA ALA A 12 -28.07 45.14 35.99
C ALA A 12 -26.91 44.72 36.91
N THR A 13 -26.30 43.56 36.65
CA THR A 13 -24.86 43.29 36.39
C THR A 13 -24.56 41.82 36.73
N LEU A 14 -23.68 41.18 35.95
CA LEU A 14 -23.15 39.81 36.02
C LEU A 14 -23.99 38.71 35.36
N CYS A 15 -23.71 38.44 34.09
CA CYS A 15 -22.98 37.24 33.65
C CYS A 15 -22.98 37.17 32.12
N LEU A 16 -22.27 38.11 31.49
CA LEU A 16 -21.84 37.98 30.09
C LEU A 16 -20.61 37.05 30.10
N GLY A 17 -20.84 35.74 30.25
CA GLY A 17 -19.74 34.82 30.54
C GLY A 17 -20.00 33.35 30.28
N THR A 18 -21.01 32.95 29.50
CA THR A 18 -21.23 31.53 29.18
C THR A 18 -21.99 31.34 27.86
N LEU A 19 -21.64 32.07 26.80
CA LEU A 19 -22.21 31.85 25.45
C LEU A 19 -21.18 31.86 24.31
N VAL A 20 -19.88 31.81 24.63
CA VAL A 20 -18.78 31.71 23.65
C VAL A 20 -18.07 30.34 23.70
N ALA A 21 -18.39 29.47 24.65
CA ALA A 21 -17.64 28.21 24.87
C ALA A 21 -18.22 26.94 24.20
N VAL A 22 -19.31 27.03 23.42
CA VAL A 22 -19.92 25.84 22.75
C VAL A 22 -19.88 25.93 21.22
N ALA A 23 -19.40 27.03 20.65
CA ALA A 23 -19.17 27.16 19.21
C ALA A 23 -17.73 26.80 18.76
N ALA A 24 -16.85 26.37 19.68
CA ALA A 24 -15.43 26.13 19.42
C ALA A 24 -15.04 24.65 19.18
N LEU A 25 -16.00 23.74 18.95
CA LEU A 25 -15.74 22.32 18.65
C LEU A 25 -16.14 21.89 17.23
N LEU A 26 -16.54 22.83 16.38
CA LEU A 26 -16.54 22.63 14.93
C LEU A 26 -15.16 23.06 14.41
N GLN A 27 -14.15 22.22 14.63
CA GLN A 27 -12.88 22.36 13.95
C GLN A 27 -13.15 22.15 12.45
N SER A 28 -13.24 23.24 11.70
CA SER A 28 -12.87 23.23 10.29
C SER A 28 -11.47 22.59 10.17
N PRO A 29 -11.17 21.83 9.11
CA PRO A 29 -9.85 21.26 8.94
C PRO A 29 -8.86 22.41 8.85
N VAL A 30 -8.08 22.62 9.91
CA VAL A 30 -6.89 23.46 9.85
C VAL A 30 -6.07 22.90 8.69
N PRO A 31 -5.67 23.71 7.69
CA PRO A 31 -4.77 23.23 6.65
C PRO A 31 -3.46 22.84 7.34
N VAL A 32 -3.30 21.55 7.60
CA VAL A 32 -2.06 20.98 8.11
C VAL A 32 -1.07 21.02 6.96
N THR A 33 -0.33 22.13 6.87
CA THR A 33 0.78 22.26 5.92
C THR A 33 1.99 21.54 6.49
N ALA A 34 2.35 20.41 5.88
CA ALA A 34 3.59 19.72 6.23
C ALA A 34 4.80 20.65 6.00
N SER A 35 5.70 20.67 6.96
CA SER A 35 6.93 21.46 6.91
C SER A 35 8.02 20.79 6.07
N HIS A 36 7.92 19.47 5.84
CA HIS A 36 8.98 18.64 5.22
C HIS A 36 8.55 17.84 3.98
N VAL A 37 7.81 18.44 3.03
CA VAL A 37 7.51 17.78 1.71
C VAL A 37 8.75 17.74 0.78
N LYS A 38 9.84 18.42 1.14
CA LYS A 38 11.05 18.54 0.32
C LYS A 38 11.91 17.28 0.40
N GLY A 39 12.50 16.91 -0.73
CA GLY A 39 13.46 15.81 -0.84
C GLY A 39 13.53 15.26 -2.25
N ALA A 40 14.70 14.75 -2.65
CA ALA A 40 14.91 14.09 -3.93
C ALA A 40 14.65 12.59 -3.80
N SER A 41 14.11 11.96 -4.84
CA SER A 41 14.02 10.50 -4.94
C SER A 41 15.44 9.88 -4.82
N PRO A 42 15.57 8.64 -4.33
CA PRO A 42 16.87 7.95 -4.24
C PRO A 42 17.70 8.04 -5.53
N ILE A 43 17.09 7.80 -6.69
CA ILE A 43 17.77 7.84 -7.98
C ILE A 43 18.18 9.26 -8.40
N ASP A 44 17.38 10.29 -8.10
CA ASP A 44 17.74 11.68 -8.37
C ASP A 44 18.86 12.15 -7.44
N ALA A 45 18.84 11.73 -6.17
CA ALA A 45 19.91 12.00 -5.22
C ALA A 45 21.23 11.34 -5.66
N LEU A 46 21.18 10.09 -6.13
CA LEU A 46 22.32 9.37 -6.70
C LEU A 46 22.89 10.10 -7.93
N ARG A 47 22.01 10.54 -8.85
CA ARG A 47 22.43 11.31 -10.03
C ARG A 47 23.15 12.60 -9.66
N ASN A 48 22.66 13.32 -8.64
CA ASN A 48 23.30 14.55 -8.16
C ASN A 48 24.70 14.29 -7.59
N ARG A 49 24.88 13.20 -6.83
CA ARG A 49 26.21 12.78 -6.35
C ARG A 49 27.15 12.47 -7.51
N TYR A 50 26.67 11.72 -8.52
CA TYR A 50 27.48 11.43 -9.70
C TYR A 50 27.90 12.71 -10.45
N LEU A 51 27.00 13.66 -10.72
CA LEU A 51 27.39 14.89 -11.45
C LEU A 51 28.40 15.75 -10.67
N GLN A 52 28.37 15.73 -9.34
CA GLN A 52 29.42 16.38 -8.52
C GLN A 52 30.77 15.70 -8.72
N GLN A 53 30.78 14.37 -8.72
CA GLN A 53 31.98 13.57 -8.94
C GLN A 53 32.53 13.72 -10.37
N GLU A 54 31.67 13.70 -11.38
CA GLU A 54 32.02 13.90 -12.78
C GLU A 54 32.73 15.24 -13.00
N ARG A 55 32.26 16.32 -12.36
CA ARG A 55 32.92 17.64 -12.41
C ARG A 55 34.34 17.59 -11.86
N ARG A 56 34.53 16.96 -10.70
CA ARG A 56 35.85 16.77 -10.10
C ARG A 56 36.77 15.96 -11.01
N ALA A 57 36.24 14.90 -11.63
CA ALA A 57 37.00 14.07 -12.56
C ALA A 57 37.46 14.89 -13.79
N TRP A 58 36.59 15.68 -14.41
CA TRP A 58 36.97 16.56 -15.51
C TRP A 58 38.03 17.61 -15.13
N THR A 59 37.98 18.16 -13.90
CA THR A 59 39.04 19.05 -13.41
C THR A 59 40.38 18.36 -13.40
N ILE A 60 40.45 17.09 -12.96
CA ILE A 60 41.69 16.31 -12.92
C ILE A 60 42.21 16.04 -14.34
N VAL A 61 41.34 15.62 -15.28
CA VAL A 61 41.75 15.34 -16.66
C VAL A 61 42.27 16.58 -17.38
N ASN A 62 41.66 17.73 -17.15
CA ASN A 62 42.09 18.98 -17.78
C ASN A 62 43.44 19.50 -17.27
N GLN A 63 43.97 18.98 -16.16
CA GLN A 63 45.32 19.33 -15.70
C GLN A 63 46.42 18.84 -16.65
N ILE A 64 46.13 17.83 -17.49
CA ILE A 64 47.06 17.35 -18.53
C ILE A 64 47.40 18.48 -19.52
N ASP A 65 46.47 19.39 -19.77
CA ASP A 65 46.65 20.49 -20.72
C ASP A 65 47.22 21.78 -20.06
N ALA A 66 47.53 21.75 -18.76
CA ALA A 66 47.90 22.96 -18.00
C ALA A 66 49.38 23.35 -18.12
N VAL A 67 50.24 22.48 -18.65
CA VAL A 67 51.69 22.71 -18.72
C VAL A 67 52.14 22.68 -20.18
N ASP A 68 52.39 23.87 -20.74
CA ASP A 68 52.98 24.01 -22.07
C ASP A 68 54.49 23.68 -22.02
N ASN A 69 54.99 22.90 -22.98
CA ASN A 69 56.40 22.50 -23.16
C ASN A 69 56.97 21.48 -22.14
N GLN A 70 56.17 20.47 -21.72
CA GLN A 70 56.70 19.31 -20.97
C GLN A 70 57.53 18.36 -21.84
N LEU A 71 58.53 17.71 -21.21
CA LEU A 71 59.20 16.56 -21.81
C LEU A 71 58.20 15.40 -21.97
N GLU A 72 58.33 14.63 -23.04
CA GLU A 72 57.41 13.53 -23.38
C GLU A 72 57.30 12.47 -22.26
N GLN A 73 58.39 12.25 -21.53
CA GLN A 73 58.45 11.36 -20.37
C GLN A 73 57.61 11.89 -19.19
N ASP A 74 57.69 13.19 -18.90
CA ASP A 74 56.90 13.84 -17.85
C ASP A 74 55.40 13.84 -18.20
N ALA A 75 55.07 14.07 -19.47
CA ALA A 75 53.70 14.01 -19.96
C ALA A 75 53.12 12.58 -19.85
N THR A 76 53.93 11.56 -20.11
CA THR A 76 53.54 10.15 -19.94
C THR A 76 53.26 9.82 -18.48
N GLN A 77 54.14 10.24 -17.58
CA GLN A 77 53.97 10.04 -16.13
C GLN A 77 52.72 10.76 -15.59
N GLN A 78 52.49 11.99 -16.03
CA GLN A 78 51.32 12.77 -15.64
C GLN A 78 50.03 12.09 -16.12
N ARG A 79 49.99 11.56 -17.35
CA ARG A 79 48.86 10.80 -17.88
C ARG A 79 48.61 9.51 -17.10
N ALA A 80 49.66 8.77 -16.71
CA ALA A 80 49.53 7.59 -15.87
C ALA A 80 48.94 7.92 -14.49
N THR A 81 49.41 9.01 -13.88
CA THR A 81 48.89 9.51 -12.59
C THR A 81 47.42 9.90 -12.69
N VAL A 82 47.04 10.66 -13.72
CA VAL A 82 45.64 11.05 -13.96
C VAL A 82 44.76 9.82 -14.23
N MET A 83 45.26 8.85 -15.00
CA MET A 83 44.55 7.61 -15.29
C MET A 83 44.25 6.82 -14.01
N ARG A 84 45.22 6.70 -13.10
CA ARG A 84 45.02 6.05 -11.79
C ARG A 84 43.93 6.75 -10.97
N GLU A 85 43.99 8.07 -10.87
CA GLU A 85 42.98 8.86 -10.13
C GLU A 85 41.58 8.71 -10.73
N LEU A 86 41.46 8.73 -12.05
CA LEU A 86 40.19 8.50 -12.74
C LEU A 86 39.61 7.13 -12.42
N VAL A 87 40.43 6.08 -12.51
CA VAL A 87 40.01 4.71 -12.21
C VAL A 87 39.55 4.58 -10.77
N ASP A 88 40.29 5.12 -9.80
CA ASP A 88 39.90 5.09 -8.38
C ASP A 88 38.57 5.83 -8.13
N ILE A 89 38.39 7.01 -8.74
CA ILE A 89 37.14 7.79 -8.64
C ILE A 89 35.95 6.96 -9.13
N TYR A 90 36.02 6.43 -10.36
CA TYR A 90 34.91 5.68 -10.97
C TYR A 90 34.67 4.33 -10.29
N LEU A 91 35.72 3.59 -9.96
CA LEU A 91 35.61 2.30 -9.30
C LEU A 91 34.99 2.47 -7.91
N ARG A 92 35.46 3.43 -7.12
CA ARG A 92 34.90 3.71 -5.79
C ARG A 92 33.41 4.03 -5.86
N PHE A 93 33.00 4.90 -6.79
CA PHE A 93 31.58 5.22 -6.95
C PHE A 93 30.76 4.00 -7.37
N ALA A 94 31.26 3.20 -8.31
CA ALA A 94 30.59 1.98 -8.72
C ALA A 94 30.45 0.96 -7.58
N GLU A 95 31.43 0.88 -6.66
CA GLU A 95 31.40 -0.04 -5.52
C GLU A 95 30.54 0.45 -4.35
N THR A 96 30.43 1.77 -4.15
CA THR A 96 29.73 2.34 -2.99
C THR A 96 28.28 2.74 -3.29
N GLU A 97 27.97 3.10 -4.53
CA GLU A 97 26.72 3.78 -4.88
C GLU A 97 25.87 3.04 -5.93
N LEU A 98 26.46 2.05 -6.62
CA LEU A 98 25.77 1.28 -7.67
C LEU A 98 25.85 -0.22 -7.37
N ASP A 99 24.86 -0.97 -7.84
CA ASP A 99 24.96 -2.43 -7.96
C ASP A 99 25.51 -2.77 -9.35
N PRO A 100 26.75 -3.31 -9.46
CA PRO A 100 27.36 -3.65 -10.74
C PRO A 100 26.60 -4.75 -11.51
N GLU A 101 26.01 -5.72 -10.80
CA GLU A 101 25.26 -6.82 -11.42
C GLU A 101 23.84 -6.40 -11.83
N ASP A 102 23.34 -5.30 -11.25
CA ASP A 102 21.98 -4.79 -11.45
C ASP A 102 20.92 -5.88 -11.32
N ARG A 103 20.80 -6.45 -10.12
CA ARG A 103 19.74 -7.43 -9.84
C ARG A 103 18.39 -6.77 -9.60
N GLY A 104 18.07 -5.70 -10.35
CA GLY A 104 16.84 -4.93 -10.22
C GLY A 104 15.58 -5.81 -10.24
N GLU A 105 14.42 -5.20 -10.09
CA GLU A 105 13.15 -5.94 -10.02
C GLU A 105 12.69 -6.51 -11.38
N TYR A 106 13.61 -6.92 -12.26
CA TYR A 106 13.33 -7.44 -13.60
C TYR A 106 12.41 -8.66 -13.60
N GLN A 107 12.48 -9.53 -12.58
CA GLN A 107 11.52 -10.64 -12.46
C GLN A 107 10.08 -10.17 -12.26
N LEU A 108 9.90 -9.03 -11.62
CA LEU A 108 8.60 -8.40 -11.42
C LEU A 108 8.18 -7.65 -12.69
N LEU A 109 9.10 -6.86 -13.26
CA LEU A 109 8.86 -6.09 -14.48
C LEU A 109 8.63 -6.98 -15.71
N ALA A 110 9.23 -8.16 -15.80
CA ALA A 110 9.02 -9.13 -16.87
C ALA A 110 7.58 -9.63 -16.99
N ARG A 111 6.72 -9.35 -16.00
CA ARG A 111 5.28 -9.64 -16.08
C ARG A 111 4.51 -8.54 -16.84
N LEU A 112 5.13 -7.40 -17.09
CA LEU A 112 4.55 -6.23 -17.73
C LEU A 112 4.94 -6.23 -19.21
N ALA A 113 3.96 -6.25 -20.13
CA ALA A 113 4.25 -6.30 -21.56
C ALA A 113 5.09 -5.09 -22.02
N GLU A 114 4.87 -3.93 -21.40
CA GLU A 114 5.61 -2.69 -21.64
C GLU A 114 7.11 -2.82 -21.31
N TRP A 115 7.49 -3.64 -20.32
CA TRP A 115 8.90 -3.89 -20.00
C TRP A 115 9.67 -4.52 -21.17
N HIS A 116 9.06 -5.46 -21.89
CA HIS A 116 9.72 -6.15 -23.00
C HIS A 116 10.08 -5.23 -24.18
N LEU A 117 9.50 -4.03 -24.25
CA LEU A 117 9.92 -3.02 -25.24
C LEU A 117 11.31 -2.46 -24.93
N LEU A 118 11.68 -2.39 -23.64
CA LEU A 118 12.93 -1.81 -23.16
C LEU A 118 13.98 -2.86 -22.80
N GLU A 119 13.55 -4.08 -22.49
CA GLU A 119 14.36 -5.14 -21.89
C GLU A 119 15.71 -5.33 -22.59
N GLN A 120 15.71 -5.43 -23.93
CA GLN A 120 16.95 -5.59 -24.68
C GLN A 120 17.91 -4.41 -24.46
N ASN A 121 17.42 -3.17 -24.58
CA ASN A 121 18.26 -1.98 -24.45
C ASN A 121 18.83 -1.85 -23.03
N LEU A 122 18.00 -2.10 -22.02
CA LEU A 122 18.40 -2.00 -20.63
C LEU A 122 19.46 -3.06 -20.28
N LEU A 123 19.22 -4.31 -20.68
CA LEU A 123 20.16 -5.41 -20.45
C LEU A 123 21.48 -5.21 -21.19
N THR A 124 21.47 -4.66 -22.41
CA THR A 124 22.70 -4.33 -23.14
C THR A 124 23.56 -3.33 -22.36
N ILE A 125 22.96 -2.24 -21.85
CA ILE A 125 23.69 -1.22 -21.09
C ILE A 125 24.21 -1.79 -19.77
N ASN A 126 23.37 -2.52 -19.03
CA ASN A 126 23.76 -3.05 -17.73
C ASN A 126 24.86 -4.12 -17.82
N LYS A 127 24.81 -5.00 -18.84
CA LYS A 127 25.89 -5.95 -19.10
C LYS A 127 27.18 -5.26 -19.49
N LEU A 128 27.12 -4.21 -20.32
CA LEU A 128 28.33 -3.45 -20.66
C LEU A 128 28.90 -2.73 -19.43
N PHE A 129 28.04 -2.21 -18.55
CA PHE A 129 28.46 -1.61 -17.29
C PHE A 129 29.18 -2.62 -16.39
N GLU A 130 28.65 -3.85 -16.29
CA GLU A 130 29.30 -4.95 -15.56
C GLU A 130 30.69 -5.27 -16.15
N VAL A 131 30.82 -5.29 -17.48
CA VAL A 131 32.11 -5.49 -18.17
C VAL A 131 33.09 -4.36 -17.84
N VAL A 132 32.65 -3.10 -17.88
CA VAL A 132 33.47 -1.94 -17.51
C VAL A 132 33.91 -2.03 -16.04
N TYR A 133 32.98 -2.34 -15.15
CA TYR A 133 33.27 -2.51 -13.73
C TYR A 133 34.34 -3.58 -13.49
N ASN A 134 34.17 -4.77 -14.08
CA ASN A 134 35.12 -5.87 -13.95
C ASN A 134 36.48 -5.53 -14.57
N PHE A 135 36.50 -4.84 -15.70
CA PHE A 135 37.75 -4.36 -16.31
C PHE A 135 38.51 -3.43 -15.38
N LEU A 136 37.83 -2.43 -14.80
CA LEU A 136 38.45 -1.46 -13.89
C LEU A 136 38.95 -2.15 -12.61
N ARG A 137 38.12 -3.00 -12.01
CA ARG A 137 38.48 -3.72 -10.80
C ARG A 137 39.72 -4.61 -10.99
N ASN A 138 39.78 -5.34 -12.10
CA ASN A 138 40.88 -6.26 -12.37
C ASN A 138 42.19 -5.57 -12.77
N ASN A 139 42.11 -4.39 -13.39
CA ASN A 139 43.29 -3.66 -13.86
C ASN A 139 43.69 -2.47 -12.95
N ALA A 140 42.93 -2.15 -11.91
CA ALA A 140 43.25 -1.10 -10.95
C ALA A 140 44.69 -1.20 -10.37
N PRO A 141 45.21 -2.39 -9.99
CA PRO A 141 46.60 -2.51 -9.54
C PRO A 141 47.61 -2.13 -10.62
N ARG A 142 47.35 -2.50 -11.89
CA ARG A 142 48.23 -2.19 -13.02
C ARG A 142 48.26 -0.69 -13.34
N PHE A 143 47.13 0.00 -13.20
CA PHE A 143 47.08 1.46 -13.32
C PHE A 143 47.83 2.16 -12.18
N ALA A 144 47.80 1.60 -10.96
CA ALA A 144 48.58 2.12 -9.85
C ALA A 144 50.09 1.93 -10.06
N GLU A 145 50.51 0.73 -10.45
CA GLU A 145 51.90 0.42 -10.79
C GLU A 145 52.44 1.37 -11.86
N GLN A 146 51.71 1.58 -12.97
CA GLN A 146 52.11 2.52 -14.03
C GLN A 146 52.31 3.96 -13.55
N ALA A 147 51.60 4.40 -12.52
CA ALA A 147 51.71 5.76 -11.98
C ALA A 147 52.86 5.92 -10.97
N GLU A 148 53.38 4.83 -10.41
CA GLU A 148 54.42 4.83 -9.37
C GLU A 148 55.85 4.72 -9.94
N PHE A 149 56.03 4.09 -11.11
CA PHE A 149 57.36 3.96 -11.72
C PHE A 149 57.83 5.25 -12.39
N ALA A 150 59.08 5.67 -12.13
CA ALA A 150 59.73 6.78 -12.80
C ALA A 150 60.34 6.33 -14.15
N PRO A 151 60.40 7.21 -15.17
CA PRO A 151 60.88 6.85 -16.53
C PRO A 151 62.26 6.19 -16.58
N GLU A 152 63.15 6.51 -15.63
CA GLU A 152 64.53 6.03 -15.59
C GLU A 152 64.67 4.54 -15.21
N GLU A 153 63.65 3.93 -14.60
CA GLU A 153 63.67 2.51 -14.19
C GLU A 153 63.13 1.56 -15.28
N ILE A 154 62.40 2.09 -16.27
CA ILE A 154 61.72 1.30 -17.31
C ILE A 154 62.72 0.79 -18.39
N ASP A 155 63.79 1.55 -18.66
CA ASP A 155 64.80 1.19 -19.67
C ASP A 155 65.77 0.07 -19.22
N GLN A 156 65.86 -0.21 -17.90
CA GLN A 156 66.81 -1.22 -17.38
C GLN A 156 66.23 -2.64 -17.30
N GLN A 157 64.91 -2.79 -17.35
CA GLN A 157 64.23 -4.09 -17.37
C GLN A 157 63.44 -4.21 -18.67
N GLY A 158 64.07 -4.74 -19.72
CA GLY A 158 63.55 -4.85 -21.10
C GLY A 158 62.27 -5.68 -21.33
N GLY A 159 61.38 -5.77 -20.34
CA GLY A 159 60.02 -6.33 -20.43
C GLY A 159 58.89 -5.41 -19.93
N GLY A 160 59.18 -4.21 -19.40
CA GLY A 160 58.17 -3.32 -18.82
C GLY A 160 57.32 -2.51 -19.83
N THR A 161 57.88 -2.20 -21.01
CA THR A 161 57.21 -1.40 -22.05
C THR A 161 56.05 -2.14 -22.73
N ILE A 162 56.18 -3.45 -22.94
CA ILE A 162 55.19 -4.28 -23.65
C ILE A 162 53.88 -4.38 -22.83
N HIS A 163 53.96 -4.61 -21.52
CA HIS A 163 52.79 -4.74 -20.65
C HIS A 163 52.05 -3.42 -20.43
N SER A 164 52.74 -2.29 -20.58
CA SER A 164 52.18 -0.93 -20.47
C SER A 164 51.36 -0.55 -21.71
N ASP A 165 51.91 -0.83 -22.89
CA ASP A 165 51.24 -0.60 -24.17
C ASP A 165 49.99 -1.47 -24.33
N ASP A 166 50.02 -2.72 -23.85
CA ASP A 166 48.84 -3.59 -23.84
C ASP A 166 47.68 -2.99 -23.03
N LEU A 167 47.95 -2.45 -21.84
CA LEU A 167 46.90 -1.86 -21.00
C LEU A 167 46.33 -0.57 -21.59
N ARG A 168 47.19 0.23 -22.23
CA ARG A 168 46.80 1.42 -22.98
C ARG A 168 45.87 1.06 -24.15
N LEU A 169 46.23 0.06 -24.95
CA LEU A 169 45.40 -0.40 -26.07
C LEU A 169 44.05 -0.95 -25.59
N LEU A 170 44.04 -1.76 -24.53
CA LEU A 170 42.81 -2.26 -23.92
C LEU A 170 41.89 -1.15 -23.41
N THR A 171 42.46 -0.08 -22.84
CA THR A 171 41.71 1.07 -22.35
C THR A 171 41.06 1.85 -23.51
N ILE A 172 41.80 2.04 -24.61
CA ILE A 172 41.28 2.71 -25.81
C ILE A 172 40.16 1.85 -26.43
N ASP A 173 40.38 0.55 -26.60
CA ASP A 173 39.40 -0.39 -27.16
C ASP A 173 38.10 -0.43 -26.34
N LEU A 174 38.21 -0.43 -25.01
CA LEU A 174 37.05 -0.33 -24.11
C LEU A 174 36.28 0.97 -24.34
N ALA A 175 36.98 2.10 -24.39
CA ALA A 175 36.37 3.41 -24.57
C ALA A 175 35.69 3.55 -25.95
N GLU A 176 36.35 3.08 -27.00
CA GLU A 176 35.81 3.05 -28.36
C GLU A 176 34.61 2.10 -28.49
N THR A 177 34.63 0.95 -27.81
CA THR A 177 33.48 0.03 -27.77
C THR A 177 32.25 0.71 -27.16
N ILE A 178 32.41 1.44 -26.06
CA ILE A 178 31.30 2.15 -25.40
C ILE A 178 30.71 3.25 -26.31
N LEU A 179 31.58 4.03 -26.95
CA LEU A 179 31.20 5.24 -27.67
C LEU A 179 30.80 4.98 -29.13
N PHE A 180 31.47 4.04 -29.79
CA PHE A 180 31.50 3.89 -31.25
C PHE A 180 31.27 2.45 -31.74
N ASP A 181 30.80 1.53 -30.88
CA ASP A 181 30.44 0.18 -31.33
C ASP A 181 29.51 0.25 -32.56
N LYS A 182 29.81 -0.60 -33.56
CA LYS A 182 29.14 -0.54 -34.87
C LYS A 182 27.69 -1.02 -34.82
N ARG A 183 27.29 -1.76 -33.79
CA ARG A 183 25.98 -2.42 -33.70
C ARG A 183 25.11 -1.80 -32.61
N GLN A 184 25.65 -1.57 -31.43
CA GLN A 184 24.93 -1.20 -30.22
C GLN A 184 25.71 -0.17 -29.36
N PRO A 185 26.07 1.01 -29.91
CA PRO A 185 26.73 2.03 -29.10
C PRO A 185 25.79 2.54 -28.01
N VAL A 186 26.31 2.85 -26.82
CA VAL A 186 25.50 3.20 -25.64
C VAL A 186 24.54 4.35 -25.91
N ALA A 187 25.00 5.38 -26.63
CA ALA A 187 24.18 6.52 -27.02
C ALA A 187 22.93 6.12 -27.83
N ALA A 188 23.06 5.16 -28.74
CA ALA A 188 21.93 4.67 -29.53
C ALA A 188 20.94 3.87 -28.68
N GLN A 189 21.44 3.08 -27.72
CA GLN A 189 20.59 2.35 -26.77
C GLN A 189 19.77 3.33 -25.91
N LEU A 190 20.40 4.40 -25.41
CA LEU A 190 19.72 5.44 -24.63
C LEU A 190 18.69 6.22 -25.44
N GLU A 191 18.95 6.51 -26.72
CA GLU A 191 17.96 7.16 -27.60
C GLU A 191 16.75 6.26 -27.89
N GLN A 192 16.96 4.95 -28.00
CA GLN A 192 15.87 3.98 -28.13
C GLN A 192 15.03 3.94 -26.86
N ILE A 193 15.67 3.85 -25.68
CA ILE A 193 14.99 3.91 -24.37
C ILE A 193 14.16 5.19 -24.26
N TYR A 194 14.74 6.35 -24.57
CA TYR A 194 14.05 7.64 -24.56
C TYR A 194 12.86 7.68 -25.55
N THR A 195 13.03 7.15 -26.75
CA THR A 195 11.96 7.06 -27.75
C THR A 195 10.80 6.21 -27.23
N ILE A 196 11.08 5.06 -26.62
CA ILE A 196 10.05 4.19 -26.05
C ILE A 196 9.35 4.88 -24.88
N MET A 197 10.10 5.47 -23.94
CA MET A 197 9.54 6.16 -22.78
C MET A 197 8.62 7.31 -23.16
N VAL A 198 9.12 8.24 -23.99
CA VAL A 198 8.46 9.52 -24.25
C VAL A 198 7.63 9.47 -25.52
N ARG A 199 8.22 9.08 -26.65
CA ARG A 199 7.51 9.13 -27.95
C ARG A 199 6.45 8.02 -28.08
N GLN A 200 6.66 6.87 -27.44
CA GLN A 200 5.69 5.76 -27.43
C GLN A 200 4.84 5.70 -26.14
N ALA A 201 4.94 6.74 -25.29
CA ALA A 201 4.12 6.93 -24.09
C ALA A 201 4.10 5.71 -23.13
N LEU A 202 5.27 5.09 -22.90
CA LEU A 202 5.42 3.86 -22.12
C LEU A 202 4.71 3.92 -20.75
N TYR A 203 4.97 4.97 -19.96
CA TYR A 203 4.44 5.08 -18.60
C TYR A 203 2.91 5.18 -18.56
N TYR A 204 2.29 5.85 -19.54
CA TYR A 204 0.82 5.89 -19.65
C TYR A 204 0.26 4.52 -19.98
N ARG A 205 0.88 3.78 -20.91
CA ARG A 205 0.47 2.41 -21.25
C ARG A 205 0.59 1.47 -20.06
N ALA A 206 1.73 1.51 -19.37
CA ALA A 206 1.97 0.74 -18.16
C ALA A 206 0.92 1.05 -17.07
N SER A 207 0.55 2.32 -16.88
CA SER A 207 -0.47 2.72 -15.90
C SER A 207 -1.87 2.18 -16.20
N MET A 208 -2.25 2.19 -17.48
CA MET A 208 -3.53 1.62 -17.93
C MET A 208 -3.60 0.11 -17.72
N THR A 209 -2.49 -0.61 -17.98
CA THR A 209 -2.41 -2.06 -17.79
C THR A 209 -2.28 -2.45 -16.32
N ALA A 210 -1.62 -1.64 -15.49
CA ALA A 210 -1.31 -1.95 -14.09
C ALA A 210 -2.56 -2.32 -13.24
N ARG A 211 -3.72 -1.72 -13.53
CA ARG A 211 -4.97 -2.03 -12.81
C ARG A 211 -5.48 -3.44 -13.06
N SER A 212 -5.35 -3.95 -14.30
CA SER A 212 -5.84 -5.29 -14.65
C SER A 212 -4.94 -6.41 -14.12
N VAL A 213 -3.72 -6.07 -13.72
CA VAL A 213 -2.70 -7.02 -13.28
C VAL A 213 -2.32 -6.90 -11.80
N LEU A 214 -2.99 -6.06 -11.01
CA LEU A 214 -2.70 -5.84 -9.58
C LEU A 214 -2.49 -7.16 -8.80
N CYS A 215 -3.33 -8.17 -9.08
CA CYS A 215 -3.27 -9.49 -8.44
C CYS A 215 -1.98 -10.28 -8.71
N SER A 216 -1.33 -10.10 -9.86
CA SER A 216 -0.15 -10.87 -10.24
C SER A 216 1.16 -10.20 -9.81
N PHE A 217 1.18 -8.88 -9.64
CA PHE A 217 2.41 -8.14 -9.31
C PHE A 217 2.63 -8.00 -7.80
N GLY A 218 1.58 -7.91 -7.00
CA GLY A 218 1.74 -7.66 -5.57
C GLY A 218 2.23 -6.24 -5.24
N LEU A 219 2.09 -5.29 -6.18
CA LEU A 219 2.35 -3.87 -6.03
C LEU A 219 1.09 -3.05 -6.29
N SER A 220 1.02 -1.84 -5.75
CA SER A 220 0.05 -0.86 -6.27
C SER A 220 0.44 -0.44 -7.70
N PRO A 221 -0.52 -0.02 -8.54
CA PRO A 221 -0.21 0.52 -9.86
C PRO A 221 0.83 1.65 -9.82
N GLN A 222 0.73 2.54 -8.84
CA GLN A 222 1.68 3.65 -8.67
C GLN A 222 3.09 3.15 -8.31
N GLN A 223 3.22 2.14 -7.44
CA GLN A 223 4.52 1.52 -7.15
C GLN A 223 5.12 0.86 -8.39
N LEU A 224 4.31 0.19 -9.22
CA LEU A 224 4.79 -0.44 -10.45
C LEU A 224 5.42 0.59 -11.41
N ILE A 225 4.78 1.75 -11.57
CA ILE A 225 5.32 2.86 -12.37
C ILE A 225 6.65 3.36 -11.79
N TYR A 226 6.73 3.48 -10.47
CA TYR A 226 7.96 3.94 -9.81
C TYR A 226 9.12 2.94 -9.96
N VAL A 227 8.88 1.64 -9.79
CA VAL A 227 9.88 0.59 -10.01
C VAL A 227 10.40 0.60 -11.46
N LEU A 228 9.50 0.78 -12.43
CA LEU A 228 9.86 0.92 -13.84
C LEU A 228 10.74 2.16 -14.05
N TYR A 229 10.36 3.30 -13.47
CA TYR A 229 11.14 4.54 -13.54
C TYR A 229 12.54 4.37 -12.95
N GLU A 230 12.65 3.81 -11.75
CA GLU A 230 13.92 3.58 -11.05
C GLU A 230 14.87 2.69 -11.86
N SER A 231 14.35 1.61 -12.43
CA SER A 231 15.14 0.69 -13.28
C SER A 231 15.68 1.39 -14.52
N ILE A 232 14.84 2.18 -15.20
CA ILE A 232 15.25 2.90 -16.41
C ILE A 232 16.23 4.03 -16.07
N ALA A 233 15.94 4.81 -15.03
CA ALA A 233 16.76 5.94 -14.63
C ALA A 233 18.15 5.49 -14.12
N THR A 234 18.23 4.33 -13.45
CA THR A 234 19.51 3.72 -13.04
C THR A 234 20.33 3.28 -14.25
N THR A 235 19.68 2.65 -15.23
CA THR A 235 20.34 2.22 -16.47
C THR A 235 20.79 3.40 -17.32
N GLU A 236 19.97 4.46 -17.43
CA GLU A 236 20.35 5.70 -18.11
C GLU A 236 21.58 6.35 -17.45
N LEU A 237 21.61 6.37 -16.11
CA LEU A 237 22.76 6.86 -15.37
C LEU A 237 24.02 6.02 -15.65
N LYS A 238 23.94 4.68 -15.60
CA LYS A 238 25.06 3.80 -15.95
C LYS A 238 25.58 4.05 -17.36
N GLY A 239 24.69 4.17 -18.35
CA GLY A 239 25.06 4.51 -19.71
C GLY A 239 25.78 5.86 -19.81
N TYR A 240 25.26 6.88 -19.12
CA TYR A 240 25.89 8.20 -19.06
C TYR A 240 27.27 8.17 -18.38
N ILE A 241 27.41 7.44 -17.27
CA ILE A 241 28.67 7.23 -16.54
C ILE A 241 29.72 6.66 -17.48
N MET A 242 29.39 5.58 -18.19
CA MET A 242 30.32 4.93 -19.14
C MET A 242 30.74 5.88 -20.25
N MET A 243 29.82 6.64 -20.85
CA MET A 243 30.18 7.58 -21.92
C MET A 243 31.11 8.69 -21.43
N GLN A 244 30.81 9.30 -20.28
CA GLN A 244 31.66 10.36 -19.71
C GLN A 244 33.05 9.84 -19.35
N PHE A 245 33.10 8.66 -18.75
CA PHE A 245 34.36 8.00 -18.44
C PHE A 245 35.17 7.72 -19.71
N SER A 246 34.56 7.17 -20.76
CA SER A 246 35.25 6.89 -22.03
C SER A 246 35.85 8.14 -22.68
N TYR A 247 35.16 9.29 -22.63
CA TYR A 247 35.73 10.55 -23.12
C TYR A 247 36.97 10.98 -22.32
N MET A 248 36.91 10.86 -20.99
CA MET A 248 38.06 11.13 -20.11
C MET A 248 39.23 10.17 -20.38
N LEU A 249 38.93 8.89 -20.63
CA LEU A 249 39.93 7.88 -20.99
C LEU A 249 40.65 8.23 -22.29
N LEU A 250 39.89 8.47 -23.37
CA LEU A 250 40.48 8.80 -24.67
C LEU A 250 41.30 10.10 -24.61
N LYS A 251 40.83 11.10 -23.86
CA LYS A 251 41.60 12.33 -23.62
C LYS A 251 42.91 12.05 -22.89
N THR A 252 42.86 11.29 -21.80
CA THR A 252 44.04 10.92 -21.01
C THR A 252 45.06 10.12 -21.84
N GLN A 253 44.58 9.32 -22.82
CA GLN A 253 45.43 8.58 -23.74
C GLN A 253 45.94 9.41 -24.94
N GLY A 254 45.55 10.68 -25.06
CA GLY A 254 45.98 11.57 -26.13
C GLY A 254 45.28 11.36 -27.48
N GLN A 255 44.09 10.76 -27.48
CA GLN A 255 43.30 10.49 -28.70
C GLN A 255 42.39 11.67 -29.13
N GLY A 256 42.42 12.79 -28.40
CA GLY A 256 41.58 13.97 -28.66
C GLY A 256 41.15 14.69 -27.38
N ASN A 257 40.49 15.85 -27.50
CA ASN A 257 40.06 16.63 -26.32
C ASN A 257 38.67 16.20 -25.78
N PHE A 258 37.77 15.71 -26.63
CA PHE A 258 36.44 15.16 -26.27
C PHE A 258 35.53 16.02 -25.37
N THR A 259 35.89 17.27 -25.08
CA THR A 259 35.16 18.18 -24.20
C THR A 259 33.83 18.62 -24.81
N VAL A 260 33.80 18.82 -26.14
CA VAL A 260 32.58 19.19 -26.88
C VAL A 260 31.60 18.02 -26.91
N GLU A 261 32.08 16.81 -27.18
CA GLU A 261 31.31 15.58 -27.24
C GLU A 261 30.74 15.22 -25.86
N SER A 262 31.56 15.31 -24.81
CA SER A 262 31.14 15.15 -23.42
C SER A 262 30.04 16.16 -23.05
N GLN A 263 30.22 17.44 -23.39
CA GLN A 263 29.22 18.47 -23.12
C GLN A 263 27.93 18.22 -23.89
N ALA A 264 28.01 17.77 -25.15
CA ALA A 264 26.85 17.40 -25.94
C ALA A 264 26.05 16.28 -25.26
N ARG A 265 26.72 15.23 -24.74
CA ARG A 265 26.06 14.16 -23.96
C ARG A 265 25.43 14.65 -22.67
N ARG A 266 26.05 15.61 -21.99
CA ARG A 266 25.46 16.23 -20.78
C ARG A 266 24.18 16.99 -21.11
N ASN A 267 24.19 17.81 -22.17
CA ASN A 267 23.03 18.57 -22.61
C ASN A 267 21.87 17.64 -23.06
N GLU A 268 22.21 16.53 -23.71
CA GLU A 268 21.27 15.48 -24.10
C GLU A 268 20.60 14.83 -22.87
N LEU A 269 21.39 14.44 -21.86
CA LEU A 269 20.88 13.91 -20.59
C LEU A 269 19.92 14.91 -19.93
N GLN A 270 20.31 16.18 -19.81
CA GLN A 270 19.46 17.22 -19.21
C GLN A 270 18.11 17.33 -19.93
N THR A 271 18.14 17.34 -21.27
CA THR A 271 16.92 17.41 -22.09
C THR A 271 16.01 16.19 -21.87
N ARG A 272 16.61 14.99 -21.79
CA ARG A 272 15.86 13.74 -21.54
C ARG A 272 15.24 13.70 -20.16
N LEU A 273 16.00 14.09 -19.13
CA LEU A 273 15.55 14.11 -17.74
C LEU A 273 14.37 15.06 -17.55
N ALA A 274 14.48 16.30 -18.04
CA ALA A 274 13.40 17.29 -17.92
C ALA A 274 12.06 16.76 -18.48
N ARG A 275 12.09 16.11 -19.64
CA ARG A 275 10.89 15.52 -20.26
C ARG A 275 10.39 14.28 -19.53
N THR A 276 11.30 13.39 -19.14
CA THR A 276 10.95 12.08 -18.55
C THR A 276 10.45 12.25 -17.12
N GLN A 277 11.09 13.07 -16.30
CA GLN A 277 10.68 13.32 -14.92
C GLN A 277 9.34 14.06 -14.84
N GLN A 278 9.09 15.03 -15.74
CA GLN A 278 7.78 15.66 -15.86
C GLN A 278 6.70 14.64 -16.27
N LEU A 279 6.98 13.80 -17.26
CA LEU A 279 6.07 12.73 -17.70
C LEU A 279 5.72 11.77 -16.57
N VAL A 280 6.72 11.23 -15.88
CA VAL A 280 6.52 10.25 -14.81
C VAL A 280 5.72 10.87 -13.66
N ARG A 281 5.98 12.12 -13.27
CA ARG A 281 5.20 12.80 -12.23
C ARG A 281 3.73 12.93 -12.59
N ASN A 282 3.43 13.32 -13.83
CA ASN A 282 2.06 13.42 -14.31
C ASN A 282 1.36 12.05 -14.27
N VAL A 283 2.04 10.99 -14.71
CA VAL A 283 1.52 9.62 -14.67
C VAL A 283 1.31 9.18 -13.22
N MET A 284 2.28 9.38 -12.33
CA MET A 284 2.20 9.00 -10.92
C MET A 284 1.04 9.69 -10.20
N ASN A 285 0.78 10.97 -10.48
CA ASN A 285 -0.33 11.72 -9.90
C ASN A 285 -1.71 11.23 -10.34
N GLN A 286 -1.81 10.62 -11.53
CA GLN A 286 -3.06 10.06 -12.07
C GLN A 286 -3.22 8.56 -11.78
N THR A 287 -2.14 7.89 -11.39
CA THR A 287 -2.11 6.45 -11.14
C THR A 287 -2.52 6.16 -9.70
N SER A 288 -3.39 5.17 -9.52
CA SER A 288 -3.86 4.78 -8.19
C SER A 288 -2.72 4.17 -7.35
N GLY A 289 -2.55 4.66 -6.12
CA GLY A 289 -1.70 4.04 -5.10
C GLY A 289 -2.38 2.92 -4.33
N GLU A 290 -3.61 2.54 -4.70
CA GLU A 290 -4.37 1.51 -3.99
C GLU A 290 -3.78 0.11 -4.18
N TYR A 291 -3.75 -0.65 -3.09
CA TYR A 291 -3.40 -2.06 -3.08
C TYR A 291 -4.31 -2.85 -2.14
N TRP A 292 -4.75 -4.01 -2.61
CA TRP A 292 -5.60 -4.95 -1.86
C TRP A 292 -5.29 -6.39 -2.30
N ARG A 293 -5.67 -7.38 -1.49
CA ARG A 293 -5.40 -8.80 -1.77
C ARG A 293 -6.53 -9.47 -2.56
N CYS A 294 -6.16 -10.06 -3.69
CA CYS A 294 -7.06 -10.87 -4.50
C CYS A 294 -7.44 -12.17 -3.78
N ASP A 295 -8.57 -12.75 -4.20
CA ASP A 295 -9.02 -14.02 -3.61
C ASP A 295 -8.01 -15.14 -3.90
N PRO A 296 -7.82 -16.05 -2.94
CA PRO A 296 -7.08 -17.28 -3.18
C PRO A 296 -7.76 -18.11 -4.28
N ASP A 297 -7.09 -19.15 -4.76
CA ASP A 297 -7.68 -20.02 -5.76
C ASP A 297 -8.91 -20.77 -5.22
N ARG A 298 -9.74 -21.26 -6.15
CA ARG A 298 -11.01 -21.88 -5.82
C ARG A 298 -10.82 -23.04 -4.84
N GLY A 299 -11.57 -23.02 -3.73
CA GLY A 299 -11.49 -24.04 -2.68
C GLY A 299 -10.31 -23.87 -1.70
N ALA A 300 -9.42 -22.90 -1.91
CA ALA A 300 -8.31 -22.61 -1.02
C ALA A 300 -8.64 -21.60 0.10
N HIS A 301 -9.89 -21.12 0.19
CA HIS A 301 -10.33 -20.33 1.34
C HIS A 301 -10.27 -21.16 2.63
N ARG A 302 -9.69 -20.58 3.69
CA ARG A 302 -9.54 -21.20 5.00
C ARG A 302 -9.85 -20.16 6.09
N GLU A 303 -10.79 -20.48 6.98
CA GLU A 303 -11.13 -19.60 8.11
C GLU A 303 -9.89 -19.40 9.01
N ASN A 304 -9.73 -18.19 9.53
CA ASN A 304 -8.57 -17.71 10.29
C ASN A 304 -7.24 -17.64 9.53
N VAL A 305 -7.23 -17.95 8.23
CA VAL A 305 -6.06 -17.77 7.36
C VAL A 305 -6.36 -16.76 6.25
N THR A 306 -7.38 -17.01 5.44
CA THR A 306 -7.77 -16.12 4.32
C THR A 306 -9.01 -15.30 4.61
N TYR A 307 -9.86 -15.73 5.55
CA TYR A 307 -11.00 -14.94 6.00
C TYR A 307 -11.31 -15.20 7.48
N VAL A 308 -12.04 -14.29 8.11
CA VAL A 308 -12.69 -14.53 9.41
C VAL A 308 -14.15 -14.16 9.30
N GLN A 309 -14.99 -14.78 10.12
CA GLN A 309 -16.43 -14.52 10.17
C GLN A 309 -16.90 -14.29 11.61
N PHE A 310 -18.00 -13.57 11.74
CA PHE A 310 -18.82 -13.59 12.95
C PHE A 310 -19.70 -14.84 12.92
N THR A 311 -19.66 -15.66 13.96
CA THR A 311 -20.47 -16.88 14.06
C THR A 311 -21.67 -16.61 14.94
N ARG A 312 -22.86 -17.07 14.52
CA ARG A 312 -24.11 -16.90 15.28
C ARG A 312 -24.37 -15.44 15.67
N LEU A 313 -24.14 -14.48 14.78
CA LEU A 313 -24.47 -13.08 15.07
C LEU A 313 -25.99 -12.89 15.00
N VAL A 314 -26.53 -13.09 13.80
CA VAL A 314 -27.97 -13.16 13.51
C VAL A 314 -28.20 -14.40 12.67
N GLN A 315 -29.12 -15.27 13.08
CA GLN A 315 -29.42 -16.53 12.38
C GLN A 315 -30.92 -16.74 12.22
N GLY A 316 -31.29 -17.44 11.16
CA GLY A 316 -32.63 -18.00 11.00
C GLY A 316 -32.99 -18.88 12.21
N TYR A 317 -34.19 -18.67 12.74
CA TYR A 317 -34.69 -19.27 13.96
C TYR A 317 -36.17 -19.59 13.81
N VAL A 318 -36.56 -20.84 14.02
CA VAL A 318 -37.97 -21.25 14.02
C VAL A 318 -38.51 -21.15 15.43
N GLU A 319 -39.62 -20.46 15.64
CA GLU A 319 -40.25 -20.35 16.97
C GLU A 319 -41.77 -20.35 16.86
N ASN A 320 -42.46 -20.92 17.85
CA ASN A 320 -43.92 -20.87 17.88
C ASN A 320 -44.42 -19.55 18.53
N GLU A 321 -45.51 -19.00 18.01
CA GLU A 321 -46.15 -17.79 18.56
C GLU A 321 -46.42 -17.89 20.07
N VAL A 322 -46.81 -19.08 20.55
CA VAL A 322 -47.11 -19.32 21.97
C VAL A 322 -45.90 -19.11 22.88
N ASP A 323 -44.69 -19.27 22.35
CA ASP A 323 -43.44 -19.21 23.10
C ASP A 323 -42.82 -17.80 23.10
N MET A 324 -43.32 -16.92 22.23
CA MET A 324 -42.89 -15.52 22.09
C MET A 324 -43.76 -14.52 22.88
N THR A 325 -44.71 -15.02 23.67
CA THR A 325 -45.61 -14.22 24.52
C THR A 325 -45.50 -14.65 25.98
N THR A 326 -45.80 -13.77 26.95
CA THR A 326 -45.74 -14.12 28.38
C THR A 326 -47.00 -14.82 28.89
N ASP A 327 -48.13 -14.66 28.19
CA ASP A 327 -49.43 -15.22 28.56
C ASP A 327 -49.73 -16.57 27.89
N ASN A 328 -48.72 -17.12 27.19
CA ASN A 328 -48.82 -18.36 26.42
C ASN A 328 -49.96 -18.30 25.39
N THR A 329 -50.19 -17.18 24.70
CA THR A 329 -51.28 -17.04 23.71
C THR A 329 -50.77 -16.94 22.27
N CYS A 330 -51.66 -17.24 21.32
CA CYS A 330 -51.45 -17.14 19.87
C CYS A 330 -52.50 -16.19 19.29
N ARG A 331 -52.64 -15.01 19.91
CA ARG A 331 -53.61 -13.98 19.47
C ARG A 331 -53.12 -13.21 18.25
N GLU A 332 -51.81 -13.10 18.16
CA GLU A 332 -51.11 -12.43 17.08
C GLU A 332 -50.70 -13.42 15.99
N THR A 333 -50.23 -12.90 14.86
CA THR A 333 -49.64 -13.71 13.78
C THR A 333 -48.13 -13.53 13.75
N CYS A 334 -47.39 -14.43 13.08
CA CYS A 334 -45.94 -14.26 12.86
C CYS A 334 -45.53 -12.86 12.38
N SER A 335 -46.39 -12.18 11.61
CA SER A 335 -46.11 -10.83 11.10
C SER A 335 -46.07 -9.74 12.18
N HIS A 336 -46.64 -9.99 13.36
CA HIS A 336 -46.58 -9.09 14.52
C HIS A 336 -45.17 -9.03 15.12
N TYR A 337 -44.43 -10.14 15.09
CA TYR A 337 -43.15 -10.29 15.78
C TYR A 337 -41.97 -9.72 14.96
N LYS A 338 -42.03 -8.43 14.65
CA LYS A 338 -40.98 -7.74 13.87
C LYS A 338 -39.86 -7.17 14.73
N TYR A 339 -40.15 -6.77 15.95
CA TYR A 339 -39.24 -5.98 16.77
C TYR A 339 -38.87 -6.70 18.07
N GLY A 340 -37.65 -7.21 18.14
CA GLY A 340 -36.96 -7.62 19.38
C GLY A 340 -37.81 -8.30 20.46
N HIS A 341 -38.36 -9.48 20.16
CA HIS A 341 -39.10 -10.32 21.10
C HIS A 341 -38.18 -11.31 21.83
N GLU A 342 -38.66 -11.92 22.90
CA GLU A 342 -37.93 -12.95 23.64
C GLU A 342 -38.71 -14.25 23.62
N GLN A 343 -37.98 -15.37 23.63
CA GLN A 343 -38.60 -16.66 23.93
C GLN A 343 -38.84 -16.73 25.45
N HIS A 344 -40.09 -16.60 25.88
CA HIS A 344 -40.47 -16.55 27.29
C HIS A 344 -40.57 -17.93 27.93
N GLN A 345 -41.05 -18.91 27.18
CA GLN A 345 -41.20 -20.29 27.65
C GLN A 345 -40.96 -21.32 26.55
N CYS A 346 -41.21 -22.57 26.88
CA CYS A 346 -41.30 -23.66 25.92
C CYS A 346 -42.56 -24.48 26.22
N TYR A 347 -43.65 -24.11 25.56
CA TYR A 347 -44.98 -24.64 25.80
C TYR A 347 -44.99 -26.15 25.53
N LYS A 348 -45.34 -26.93 26.56
CA LYS A 348 -45.42 -28.39 26.52
C LYS A 348 -44.17 -29.10 25.97
N GLU A 349 -43.00 -28.48 26.12
CA GLU A 349 -41.74 -29.04 25.60
C GLU A 349 -41.82 -29.42 24.11
N LEU A 350 -42.55 -28.63 23.30
CA LEU A 350 -42.65 -28.78 21.84
C LEU A 350 -41.28 -28.52 21.17
N TYR A 351 -41.24 -28.07 19.91
CA TYR A 351 -39.99 -27.95 19.17
C TYR A 351 -38.91 -27.08 19.86
N CYS A 352 -39.33 -26.07 20.64
CA CYS A 352 -38.47 -25.24 21.48
C CYS A 352 -37.56 -26.04 22.43
N SER A 353 -37.91 -27.28 22.82
CA SER A 353 -37.08 -28.16 23.65
C SER A 353 -35.99 -28.89 22.86
N GLN A 354 -36.17 -29.00 21.53
CA GLN A 354 -35.30 -29.74 20.62
C GLN A 354 -34.24 -28.87 19.94
N GLN A 355 -34.27 -27.55 20.19
CA GLN A 355 -33.31 -26.59 19.68
C GLN A 355 -32.75 -25.70 20.80
N PRO A 356 -31.55 -25.12 20.61
CA PRO A 356 -31.04 -24.14 21.56
C PRO A 356 -31.93 -22.88 21.58
N LYS A 357 -32.36 -22.46 22.77
CA LYS A 357 -33.06 -21.18 22.98
C LYS A 357 -32.29 -20.02 22.34
N CYS A 358 -33.02 -19.07 21.75
CA CYS A 358 -32.44 -17.78 21.37
C CYS A 358 -32.02 -17.03 22.64
N ALA A 359 -30.71 -16.83 22.86
CA ALA A 359 -30.23 -16.21 24.10
C ALA A 359 -30.34 -14.67 24.10
N GLY A 360 -30.55 -14.05 22.93
CA GLY A 360 -30.89 -12.64 22.80
C GLY A 360 -32.33 -12.42 22.35
N ARG A 361 -32.50 -11.66 21.27
CA ARG A 361 -33.82 -11.19 20.80
C ARG A 361 -34.17 -11.72 19.41
N ILE A 362 -35.47 -11.88 19.18
CA ILE A 362 -36.09 -12.42 17.98
C ILE A 362 -36.68 -11.26 17.15
N TYR A 363 -36.37 -11.21 15.87
CA TYR A 363 -36.74 -10.13 14.94
C TYR A 363 -37.32 -10.69 13.64
N ASP A 364 -38.04 -9.83 12.91
CA ASP A 364 -38.50 -10.06 11.53
C ASP A 364 -39.15 -11.43 11.26
N CYS A 365 -40.01 -11.90 12.15
CA CYS A 365 -40.71 -13.16 11.93
C CYS A 365 -41.63 -13.11 10.70
N GLU A 366 -41.66 -14.21 9.95
CA GLU A 366 -42.57 -14.44 8.82
C GLU A 366 -43.27 -15.80 8.96
N TYR A 367 -44.53 -15.84 8.53
CA TYR A 367 -45.27 -17.08 8.33
C TYR A 367 -44.98 -17.58 6.91
N ILE A 368 -44.65 -18.86 6.78
CA ILE A 368 -44.38 -19.50 5.48
C ILE A 368 -45.40 -20.60 5.24
N ASP A 369 -45.50 -21.55 6.16
CA ASP A 369 -46.50 -22.63 6.13
C ASP A 369 -46.74 -23.19 7.54
N SER A 370 -47.84 -23.93 7.71
CA SER A 370 -48.25 -24.51 8.98
C SER A 370 -47.39 -25.72 9.39
N ASP A 371 -46.97 -26.51 8.40
CA ASP A 371 -46.23 -27.76 8.59
C ASP A 371 -44.85 -27.69 7.93
N MET A 372 -43.83 -28.17 8.64
CA MET A 372 -42.46 -28.22 8.10
C MET A 372 -41.63 -29.37 8.67
N TRP A 373 -40.61 -29.78 7.91
CA TRP A 373 -39.58 -30.72 8.30
C TRP A 373 -38.26 -29.97 8.47
N ILE A 374 -37.76 -29.93 9.70
CA ILE A 374 -36.53 -29.24 10.04
C ILE A 374 -35.40 -30.27 10.10
N CYS A 375 -34.29 -29.97 9.43
CA CYS A 375 -33.05 -30.72 9.60
C CYS A 375 -32.10 -29.97 10.56
N PRO A 376 -31.94 -30.42 11.81
CA PRO A 376 -31.05 -29.78 12.76
C PRO A 376 -29.58 -29.95 12.36
N ALA A 377 -28.78 -28.91 12.56
CA ALA A 377 -27.35 -28.97 12.33
C ALA A 377 -26.64 -29.90 13.33
N ALA A 378 -25.46 -30.38 12.92
CA ALA A 378 -24.62 -31.25 13.75
C ALA A 378 -24.26 -30.59 15.10
N PRO A 379 -24.15 -31.36 16.20
CA PRO A 379 -23.77 -30.81 17.50
C PRO A 379 -22.40 -30.14 17.44
N GLY A 380 -22.24 -29.02 18.15
CA GLY A 380 -20.97 -28.27 18.18
C GLY A 380 -20.67 -27.45 16.92
N GLY A 381 -21.50 -27.52 15.87
CA GLY A 381 -21.39 -26.67 14.69
C GLY A 381 -21.80 -25.22 14.95
N THR A 382 -21.54 -24.33 14.00
CA THR A 382 -21.93 -22.91 14.08
C THR A 382 -23.39 -22.65 13.67
N ARG A 383 -24.06 -23.65 13.07
CA ARG A 383 -25.40 -23.56 12.47
C ARG A 383 -26.47 -24.12 13.42
N ARG A 384 -27.72 -23.72 13.24
CA ARG A 384 -28.92 -24.28 13.88
C ARG A 384 -29.58 -25.32 13.00
N TYR A 385 -29.68 -25.05 11.70
CA TYR A 385 -30.33 -25.93 10.72
C TYR A 385 -29.43 -26.16 9.50
N GLU A 386 -29.53 -27.32 8.86
CA GLU A 386 -28.97 -27.52 7.51
C GLU A 386 -29.96 -27.08 6.43
N TYR A 387 -31.24 -27.44 6.61
CA TYR A 387 -32.35 -26.99 5.79
C TYR A 387 -33.68 -27.09 6.55
N ILE A 388 -34.71 -26.42 6.02
CA ILE A 388 -36.11 -26.52 6.43
C ILE A 388 -36.94 -26.71 5.16
N GLU A 389 -37.79 -27.73 5.15
CA GLU A 389 -38.71 -28.04 4.05
C GLU A 389 -40.14 -27.80 4.53
N TYR A 390 -40.89 -26.95 3.84
CA TYR A 390 -42.28 -26.63 4.15
C TYR A 390 -43.22 -27.48 3.30
N GLU A 391 -44.44 -27.74 3.78
CA GLU A 391 -45.42 -28.58 3.09
C GLU A 391 -45.81 -28.06 1.70
N ASN A 392 -45.90 -26.73 1.53
CA ASN A 392 -46.11 -26.07 0.24
C ASN A 392 -44.94 -26.21 -0.76
N GLY A 393 -43.87 -26.92 -0.40
CA GLY A 393 -42.69 -27.14 -1.22
C GLY A 393 -41.65 -26.02 -1.17
N GLU A 394 -41.86 -24.96 -0.38
CA GLU A 394 -40.81 -23.97 -0.12
C GLU A 394 -39.67 -24.61 0.68
N MET A 395 -38.43 -24.26 0.33
CA MET A 395 -37.24 -24.75 0.99
C MET A 395 -36.39 -23.59 1.49
N ARG A 396 -35.90 -23.71 2.72
CA ARG A 396 -34.85 -22.85 3.29
C ARG A 396 -33.58 -23.68 3.43
N GLY A 397 -32.46 -23.17 2.93
CA GLY A 397 -31.20 -23.92 2.86
C GLY A 397 -31.15 -24.85 1.66
N ARG A 398 -30.31 -25.89 1.72
CA ARG A 398 -30.17 -26.87 0.63
C ARG A 398 -30.42 -28.26 1.18
N LYS A 399 -31.45 -28.94 0.66
CA LYS A 399 -31.78 -30.32 1.06
C LYS A 399 -30.62 -31.25 0.71
N GLN A 400 -29.90 -31.67 1.73
CA GLN A 400 -28.79 -32.63 1.68
C GLN A 400 -29.05 -33.74 2.70
N SER A 401 -28.06 -34.61 2.92
CA SER A 401 -28.12 -35.59 4.01
C SER A 401 -28.38 -34.88 5.34
N CYS A 402 -29.28 -35.42 6.15
CA CYS A 402 -29.61 -34.89 7.48
C CYS A 402 -29.07 -35.83 8.56
N PRO A 403 -27.87 -35.58 9.13
CA PRO A 403 -27.21 -36.54 10.02
C PRO A 403 -27.98 -36.82 11.30
N ARG A 404 -28.80 -35.87 11.75
CA ARG A 404 -29.58 -35.97 12.99
C ARG A 404 -31.02 -36.43 12.79
N GLY A 405 -31.39 -36.78 11.55
CA GLY A 405 -32.78 -36.98 11.17
C GLY A 405 -33.55 -35.67 11.08
N THR A 406 -34.73 -35.74 10.47
CA THR A 406 -35.64 -34.60 10.34
C THR A 406 -36.68 -34.62 11.46
N THR A 407 -37.03 -33.45 11.98
CA THR A 407 -38.12 -33.27 12.94
C THR A 407 -39.29 -32.63 12.20
N LYS A 408 -40.46 -33.28 12.19
CA LYS A 408 -41.71 -32.66 11.72
C LYS A 408 -42.26 -31.76 12.83
N VAL A 409 -42.66 -30.55 12.48
CA VAL A 409 -43.36 -29.63 13.38
C VAL A 409 -44.63 -29.12 12.71
N ASP A 410 -45.72 -29.16 13.46
CA ASP A 410 -47.07 -28.88 12.98
C ASP A 410 -47.67 -27.71 13.76
N SER A 411 -48.21 -26.73 13.05
CA SER A 411 -49.01 -25.67 13.66
C SER A 411 -50.36 -26.24 14.13
N TRP A 412 -50.95 -25.66 15.15
CA TRP A 412 -52.09 -26.28 15.84
C TRP A 412 -53.12 -25.27 16.33
N TRP A 413 -54.35 -25.73 16.47
CA TRP A 413 -55.45 -24.92 16.99
C TRP A 413 -55.52 -25.00 18.51
N ARG A 414 -55.39 -23.85 19.16
CA ARG A 414 -55.71 -23.67 20.57
C ARG A 414 -57.17 -23.24 20.68
N TRP A 415 -58.01 -24.20 21.06
CA TRP A 415 -59.47 -24.02 21.09
C TRP A 415 -59.98 -23.76 19.65
N LEU A 416 -61.20 -23.25 19.48
CA LEU A 416 -61.81 -23.05 18.14
C LEU A 416 -61.37 -21.77 17.41
N PHE A 417 -60.59 -20.88 18.04
CA PHE A 417 -60.38 -19.50 17.53
C PHE A 417 -58.93 -19.06 17.38
N TRP A 418 -57.96 -19.76 17.96
CA TRP A 418 -56.54 -19.33 17.92
C TRP A 418 -55.70 -20.39 17.23
N HIS A 419 -55.04 -20.02 16.14
CA HIS A 419 -54.10 -20.89 15.44
C HIS A 419 -52.68 -20.53 15.86
N CYS A 420 -51.98 -21.46 16.52
CA CYS A 420 -50.61 -21.28 16.97
C CYS A 420 -49.65 -21.71 15.87
N SER A 421 -49.09 -20.72 15.17
CA SER A 421 -48.24 -20.96 14.02
C SER A 421 -46.76 -21.03 14.40
N TYR A 422 -45.99 -21.84 13.67
CA TYR A 422 -44.52 -21.75 13.69
C TYR A 422 -44.04 -20.65 12.73
N CYS A 423 -43.21 -19.75 13.26
CA CYS A 423 -42.68 -18.61 12.54
C CYS A 423 -41.21 -18.82 12.18
N PHE A 424 -40.79 -18.38 11.00
CA PHE A 424 -39.38 -18.26 10.66
C PHE A 424 -38.92 -16.82 10.96
N CYS A 425 -37.99 -16.68 11.89
CA CYS A 425 -37.53 -15.40 12.43
C CYS A 425 -36.00 -15.28 12.36
N TYR A 426 -35.48 -14.13 12.79
CA TYR A 426 -34.06 -13.93 13.03
C TYR A 426 -33.74 -13.83 14.52
N CYS A 427 -32.87 -14.69 15.02
CA CYS A 427 -32.34 -14.63 16.37
C CYS A 427 -31.01 -13.86 16.40
N ASP A 428 -30.97 -12.71 17.10
CA ASP A 428 -29.72 -12.06 17.51
C ASP A 428 -29.16 -12.81 18.72
N ASP A 429 -28.19 -13.72 18.48
CA ASP A 429 -27.98 -14.84 19.39
C ASP A 429 -27.52 -14.49 20.80
N ALA A 430 -26.73 -13.47 21.11
CA ALA A 430 -26.17 -13.10 22.44
C ALA A 430 -25.57 -14.22 23.33
N GLY A 431 -25.52 -15.49 22.90
CA GLY A 431 -24.99 -16.60 23.68
C GLY A 431 -23.47 -16.72 23.61
N ARG A 432 -22.90 -17.59 24.46
CA ARG A 432 -21.45 -17.84 24.59
C ARG A 432 -20.73 -18.32 23.32
N HIS A 433 -21.48 -18.73 22.30
CA HIS A 433 -20.98 -19.24 21.02
C HIS A 433 -21.08 -18.21 19.89
N SER A 434 -21.52 -16.99 20.21
CA SER A 434 -21.64 -15.90 19.27
C SER A 434 -20.36 -15.08 19.21
N ASP A 435 -19.67 -15.10 18.08
CA ASP A 435 -18.57 -14.17 17.82
C ASP A 435 -19.21 -12.85 17.36
N ARG A 436 -19.12 -11.80 18.18
CA ARG A 436 -19.80 -10.52 17.93
C ARG A 436 -19.01 -9.29 18.39
N TYR A 437 -17.74 -9.45 18.70
CA TYR A 437 -16.93 -8.39 19.30
C TYR A 437 -15.89 -7.88 18.31
N VAL A 438 -15.79 -6.56 18.20
CA VAL A 438 -14.77 -5.86 17.39
C VAL A 438 -13.95 -4.97 18.30
N SER A 439 -12.62 -5.10 18.26
CA SER A 439 -11.72 -4.27 19.06
C SER A 439 -11.77 -2.81 18.61
N LEU A 440 -11.95 -1.90 19.57
CA LEU A 440 -11.81 -0.47 19.39
C LEU A 440 -10.43 0.04 19.84
N ARG A 441 -9.56 -0.83 20.38
CA ARG A 441 -8.18 -0.47 20.73
C ARG A 441 -7.34 -0.22 19.49
N GLU A 442 -6.43 0.73 19.61
CA GLU A 442 -5.49 1.12 18.56
C GLU A 442 -4.48 0.00 18.23
N SER A 443 -4.06 -0.02 16.97
CA SER A 443 -2.90 -0.79 16.48
C SER A 443 -1.93 0.19 15.83
N VAL A 444 -0.82 0.47 16.50
CA VAL A 444 0.15 1.52 16.12
C VAL A 444 1.54 0.94 15.87
N SER A 445 2.32 1.60 15.01
CA SER A 445 3.76 1.32 14.87
C SER A 445 4.55 1.96 16.01
N ASP A 446 5.72 1.40 16.29
CA ASP A 446 6.68 1.96 17.26
C ASP A 446 7.43 3.14 16.62
N MET A 447 6.83 4.33 16.79
CA MET A 447 7.37 5.57 16.23
C MET A 447 8.67 6.02 16.91
N GLU A 448 8.89 5.67 18.18
CA GLU A 448 10.14 5.98 18.89
C GLU A 448 11.33 5.26 18.25
N GLN A 449 11.09 4.05 17.73
CA GLN A 449 12.04 3.30 16.93
C GLN A 449 11.99 3.63 15.43
N ASN A 450 11.39 4.77 15.05
CA ASN A 450 11.27 5.25 13.67
C ASN A 450 10.56 4.25 12.73
N ARG A 451 9.55 3.53 13.24
CA ARG A 451 8.79 2.56 12.46
C ARG A 451 7.47 3.16 11.97
N VAL A 452 7.11 2.81 10.74
CA VAL A 452 5.87 3.23 10.07
C VAL A 452 5.00 2.03 9.74
N VAL A 453 3.72 2.26 9.48
CA VAL A 453 2.82 1.21 9.00
C VAL A 453 3.10 0.91 7.52
N THR A 454 3.16 -0.37 7.17
CA THR A 454 3.42 -0.86 5.80
C THR A 454 2.34 -1.81 5.26
N GLY A 455 1.37 -2.20 6.10
CA GLY A 455 0.31 -3.12 5.71
C GLY A 455 -0.75 -3.32 6.78
N LEU A 456 -1.86 -3.94 6.39
CA LEU A 456 -3.04 -4.18 7.23
C LEU A 456 -3.56 -5.61 7.13
N ARG A 457 -4.20 -6.10 8.20
CA ARG A 457 -4.84 -7.42 8.22
C ARG A 457 -5.92 -7.52 9.28
N PHE A 458 -7.03 -8.21 8.98
CA PHE A 458 -7.97 -8.66 10.01
C PHE A 458 -7.50 -9.94 10.68
N VAL A 459 -7.61 -10.01 12.01
CA VAL A 459 -7.36 -11.23 12.79
C VAL A 459 -8.46 -11.43 13.82
N LYS A 460 -8.85 -12.70 14.05
CA LYS A 460 -9.77 -13.09 15.14
C LYS A 460 -8.98 -13.77 16.25
N ARG A 461 -9.10 -13.28 17.48
CA ARG A 461 -8.44 -13.82 18.68
C ARG A 461 -9.42 -13.75 19.84
N ARG A 462 -9.65 -14.88 20.54
CA ARG A 462 -10.58 -14.96 21.68
C ARG A 462 -11.97 -14.35 21.38
N GLN A 463 -12.54 -14.68 20.21
CA GLN A 463 -13.83 -14.17 19.71
C GLN A 463 -13.87 -12.65 19.41
N MET A 464 -12.74 -11.96 19.52
CA MET A 464 -12.57 -10.55 19.18
C MET A 464 -11.94 -10.42 17.80
N VAL A 465 -12.54 -9.60 16.94
CA VAL A 465 -11.94 -9.19 15.66
C VAL A 465 -11.07 -7.96 15.90
N HIS A 466 -9.85 -7.99 15.38
CA HIS A 466 -8.91 -6.87 15.39
C HIS A 466 -8.50 -6.52 13.96
N LEU A 467 -8.35 -5.22 13.68
CA LEU A 467 -7.58 -4.74 12.54
C LEU A 467 -6.17 -4.44 13.05
N ILE A 468 -5.17 -5.13 12.50
CA ILE A 468 -3.78 -5.02 12.93
C ILE A 468 -2.92 -4.46 11.81
N VAL A 469 -1.80 -3.83 12.20
CA VAL A 469 -0.83 -3.23 11.28
C VAL A 469 0.43 -4.08 11.16
N GLN A 470 1.05 -4.06 9.98
CA GLN A 470 2.46 -4.40 9.82
C GLN A 470 3.29 -3.13 9.99
N GLN A 471 4.42 -3.24 10.68
CA GLN A 471 5.37 -2.14 10.84
C GLN A 471 6.74 -2.49 10.26
N GLY A 472 7.49 -1.46 9.86
CA GLY A 472 8.88 -1.56 9.43
C GLY A 472 9.66 -0.28 9.70
N LEU A 473 10.98 -0.41 9.88
CA LEU A 473 11.88 0.72 10.08
C LEU A 473 11.96 1.56 8.80
N LEU A 474 11.67 2.86 8.94
CA LEU A 474 11.83 3.84 7.87
C LEU A 474 13.30 4.19 7.66
N LEU A 475 13.71 4.21 6.39
CA LEU A 475 15.05 4.53 5.91
C LEU A 475 15.02 5.80 5.03
N PRO A 476 16.19 6.41 4.76
CA PRO A 476 16.31 7.56 3.86
C PRO A 476 15.60 7.33 2.52
N GLY A 477 14.98 8.39 1.99
CA GLY A 477 14.28 8.32 0.71
C GLY A 477 12.98 7.52 0.76
N GLY A 478 12.40 7.27 1.93
CA GLY A 478 11.11 6.58 2.09
C GLY A 478 11.20 5.06 1.96
N GLU A 479 12.40 4.49 1.97
CA GLU A 479 12.59 3.03 1.96
C GLU A 479 12.23 2.39 3.29
N ILE A 480 11.97 1.08 3.26
CA ILE A 480 11.68 0.28 4.46
C ILE A 480 12.71 -0.83 4.59
N ALA A 481 13.28 -1.00 5.78
CA ALA A 481 14.20 -2.10 6.04
C ALA A 481 13.44 -3.44 6.10
N ASN A 482 13.56 -4.26 5.06
CA ASN A 482 12.85 -5.54 4.93
C ASN A 482 13.04 -6.49 6.13
N SER A 483 14.24 -6.52 6.71
CA SER A 483 14.57 -7.38 7.87
C SER A 483 13.83 -6.99 9.16
N THR A 484 13.22 -5.80 9.20
CA THR A 484 12.54 -5.26 10.37
C THR A 484 11.02 -5.42 10.32
N LEU A 485 10.49 -5.97 9.22
CA LEU A 485 9.06 -6.11 9.01
C LEU A 485 8.43 -7.10 10.00
N GLU A 486 7.41 -6.65 10.72
CA GLU A 486 6.68 -7.49 11.65
C GLU A 486 5.22 -7.05 11.80
N TRP A 487 4.34 -7.99 12.13
CA TRP A 487 2.96 -7.70 12.45
C TRP A 487 2.83 -7.32 13.92
N VAL A 488 2.24 -6.15 14.20
CA VAL A 488 1.97 -5.72 15.56
C VAL A 488 0.88 -6.62 16.15
N VAL A 489 1.29 -7.48 17.10
CA VAL A 489 0.39 -8.45 17.70
C VAL A 489 -0.46 -7.74 18.77
N PRO A 490 -1.79 -7.76 18.66
CA PRO A 490 -2.65 -7.13 19.65
C PRO A 490 -2.52 -7.88 20.98
N LYS A 491 -2.38 -7.13 22.09
CA LYS A 491 -2.46 -7.73 23.43
C LYS A 491 -3.84 -8.39 23.57
N PRO A 492 -3.92 -9.72 23.73
CA PRO A 492 -5.20 -10.40 23.72
C PRO A 492 -6.01 -10.03 24.96
N PHE A 493 -7.26 -9.65 24.75
CA PHE A 493 -8.23 -9.34 25.82
C PHE A 493 -9.59 -9.97 25.48
N THR A 494 -10.44 -10.10 26.48
CA THR A 494 -11.82 -10.59 26.35
C THR A 494 -12.82 -9.54 26.82
N HIS A 495 -14.06 -9.65 26.35
CA HIS A 495 -15.16 -8.78 26.77
C HIS A 495 -15.48 -8.89 28.28
N THR A 496 -15.04 -9.96 28.95
CA THR A 496 -15.24 -10.20 30.39
C THR A 496 -14.07 -9.76 31.27
N ASP A 497 -12.95 -9.31 30.68
CA ASP A 497 -11.77 -8.91 31.45
C ASP A 497 -12.05 -7.66 32.31
N LYS A 498 -11.47 -7.61 33.52
CA LYS A 498 -11.67 -6.49 34.44
C LYS A 498 -11.19 -5.17 33.81
N GLY A 499 -12.09 -4.18 33.76
CA GLY A 499 -11.79 -2.84 33.24
C GLY A 499 -11.98 -2.68 31.73
N VAL A 500 -12.32 -3.73 31.01
CA VAL A 500 -12.68 -3.68 29.58
C VAL A 500 -14.16 -3.29 29.44
N ARG A 501 -14.47 -2.32 28.56
CA ARG A 501 -15.84 -1.79 28.41
C ARG A 501 -16.31 -1.74 26.96
N ASP A 502 -17.58 -2.10 26.73
CA ASP A 502 -18.25 -1.93 25.44
C ASP A 502 -18.38 -0.43 25.10
N GLY A 503 -18.18 -0.09 23.83
CA GLY A 503 -18.11 1.28 23.31
C GLY A 503 -16.79 2.01 23.57
N HIS A 504 -15.89 1.46 24.38
CA HIS A 504 -14.57 2.05 24.68
C HIS A 504 -13.42 1.16 24.22
N ASP A 505 -13.35 -0.08 24.71
CA ASP A 505 -12.29 -1.05 24.36
C ASP A 505 -12.69 -1.94 23.18
N TYR A 506 -13.97 -2.25 23.08
CA TYR A 506 -14.56 -3.08 22.03
C TYR A 506 -15.98 -2.62 21.72
N HIS A 507 -16.50 -3.06 20.58
CA HIS A 507 -17.88 -2.86 20.16
C HIS A 507 -18.58 -4.21 20.06
N THR A 508 -19.76 -4.30 20.67
CA THR A 508 -20.64 -5.46 20.58
C THR A 508 -21.61 -5.30 19.43
N LEU A 509 -21.52 -6.18 18.43
CA LEU A 509 -22.49 -6.26 17.35
C LEU A 509 -23.82 -6.81 17.86
N SER A 510 -24.91 -6.16 17.45
CA SER A 510 -26.30 -6.56 17.71
C SER A 510 -27.16 -6.35 16.47
N TYR A 511 -28.45 -6.71 16.53
CA TYR A 511 -29.35 -6.55 15.41
C TYR A 511 -29.31 -5.13 14.80
N ASP A 512 -29.33 -4.10 15.64
CA ASP A 512 -29.31 -2.70 15.18
C ASP A 512 -27.90 -2.12 15.01
N ARG A 513 -26.89 -2.67 15.69
CA ARG A 513 -25.52 -2.13 15.78
C ARG A 513 -24.48 -3.00 15.08
N ARG A 514 -24.73 -3.32 13.80
CA ARG A 514 -23.91 -4.25 13.00
C ARG A 514 -23.42 -3.65 11.67
N ALA A 515 -23.35 -2.34 11.58
CA ALA A 515 -22.90 -1.66 10.37
C ALA A 515 -21.40 -1.35 10.39
N ILE A 516 -20.78 -1.30 9.21
CA ILE A 516 -19.40 -0.87 9.02
C ILE A 516 -19.32 0.05 7.80
N ASP A 517 -18.60 1.15 7.98
CA ASP A 517 -18.32 2.14 6.95
C ASP A 517 -17.19 1.66 6.04
N LEU A 518 -17.37 1.83 4.72
CA LEU A 518 -16.41 1.43 3.69
C LEU A 518 -15.68 2.67 3.16
N ASP A 519 -14.88 3.27 4.03
CA ASP A 519 -14.16 4.52 3.73
C ASP A 519 -12.73 4.29 3.28
N ASP A 520 -12.28 5.20 2.44
CA ASP A 520 -10.88 5.45 2.13
C ASP A 520 -10.43 6.70 2.89
N VAL A 521 -9.45 6.54 3.78
CA VAL A 521 -8.87 7.64 4.55
C VAL A 521 -7.45 7.90 4.02
N HIS A 522 -7.23 9.11 3.52
CA HIS A 522 -5.93 9.58 3.05
C HIS A 522 -5.29 10.51 4.07
N VAL A 523 -3.97 10.46 4.17
CA VAL A 523 -3.20 11.44 4.96
C VAL A 523 -2.66 12.54 4.02
N PRO A 524 -2.49 13.78 4.49
CA PRO A 524 -1.93 14.86 3.67
C PRO A 524 -0.51 14.56 3.18
N PRO A 525 -0.05 15.18 2.07
CA PRO A 525 1.34 15.07 1.62
C PRO A 525 2.34 15.41 2.73
N GLY A 526 3.41 14.63 2.85
CA GLY A 526 4.41 14.74 3.93
C GLY A 526 4.06 13.99 5.21
N TYR A 527 2.83 13.49 5.35
CA TYR A 527 2.43 12.59 6.43
C TYR A 527 2.42 11.14 5.96
N VAL A 528 2.61 10.22 6.91
CA VAL A 528 2.51 8.78 6.71
C VAL A 528 1.65 8.15 7.80
N VAL A 529 1.04 7.00 7.50
CA VAL A 529 0.26 6.24 8.48
C VAL A 529 1.18 5.58 9.51
N THR A 530 0.86 5.81 10.78
CA THR A 530 1.56 5.23 11.95
C THR A 530 0.62 4.41 12.85
N GLY A 531 -0.66 4.32 12.51
CA GLY A 531 -1.58 3.45 13.23
C GLY A 531 -2.99 3.46 12.68
N VAL A 532 -3.80 2.51 13.15
CA VAL A 532 -5.22 2.37 12.82
C VAL A 532 -6.04 2.08 14.07
N GLN A 533 -7.29 2.49 14.06
CA GLN A 533 -8.24 2.22 15.13
C GLN A 533 -9.67 2.22 14.57
N PHE A 534 -10.57 1.46 15.18
CA PHE A 534 -12.00 1.65 14.97
C PHE A 534 -12.59 2.58 16.01
N ARG A 535 -13.50 3.46 15.58
CA ARG A 535 -14.44 4.14 16.46
C ARG A 535 -15.88 3.75 16.11
N VAL A 536 -16.80 4.01 17.02
CA VAL A 536 -18.24 3.84 16.76
C VAL A 536 -18.86 5.21 16.51
N LEU A 537 -19.49 5.39 15.34
CA LEU A 537 -20.31 6.55 15.01
C LEU A 537 -21.76 6.11 14.88
N GLY A 538 -22.60 6.46 15.86
CA GLY A 538 -23.97 5.95 15.98
C GLY A 538 -23.98 4.43 16.13
N ALA A 539 -24.40 3.73 15.08
CA ALA A 539 -24.48 2.26 15.03
C ALA A 539 -23.44 1.61 14.08
N ARG A 540 -22.47 2.40 13.59
CA ARG A 540 -21.50 1.99 12.56
C ARG A 540 -20.07 2.00 13.08
N LEU A 541 -19.30 1.00 12.69
CA LEU A 541 -17.85 0.97 12.83
C LEU A 541 -17.22 1.87 11.77
N ASN A 542 -16.35 2.78 12.19
CA ASN A 542 -15.68 3.76 11.33
C ASN A 542 -14.16 3.70 11.54
N LEU A 543 -13.40 3.71 10.45
CA LEU A 543 -11.94 3.60 10.46
C LEU A 543 -11.29 4.96 10.78
N LEU A 544 -10.33 4.96 11.71
CA LEU A 544 -9.42 6.05 11.99
C LEU A 544 -7.99 5.64 11.66
N LEU A 545 -7.22 6.59 11.12
CA LEU A 545 -5.79 6.49 10.90
C LEU A 545 -5.05 7.46 11.80
N ARG A 546 -3.95 7.01 12.39
CA ARG A 546 -2.96 7.89 13.00
C ARG A 546 -1.97 8.31 11.92
N MET A 547 -1.76 9.61 11.77
CA MET A 547 -0.79 10.18 10.85
C MET A 547 0.32 10.89 11.60
N THR A 548 1.55 10.75 11.10
CA THR A 548 2.74 11.43 11.64
C THR A 548 3.53 12.01 10.47
N GLU A 549 4.12 13.20 10.66
CA GLU A 549 4.93 13.83 9.62
C GLU A 549 6.25 13.06 9.44
N MET A 550 6.72 13.01 8.20
CA MET A 550 7.95 12.36 7.82
C MET A 550 8.89 13.33 7.11
N ASN A 551 10.15 13.35 7.51
CA ASN A 551 11.23 13.89 6.70
C ASN A 551 11.66 12.82 5.68
N PHE A 552 11.27 13.01 4.42
CA PHE A 552 11.52 12.05 3.34
C PHE A 552 13.02 11.79 3.10
N THR A 553 13.82 12.85 3.01
CA THR A 553 15.26 12.73 2.74
C THR A 553 15.99 11.99 3.86
N ALA A 554 15.74 12.34 5.12
CA ALA A 554 16.39 11.69 6.25
C ALA A 554 15.79 10.30 6.57
N GLY A 555 14.58 10.01 6.10
CA GLY A 555 13.86 8.79 6.47
C GLY A 555 13.49 8.77 7.95
N LYS A 556 13.06 9.92 8.48
CA LYS A 556 12.75 10.08 9.91
C LYS A 556 11.35 10.60 10.14
N LEU A 557 10.63 9.99 11.08
CA LEU A 557 9.42 10.57 11.64
C LEU A 557 9.79 11.81 12.46
N VAL A 558 9.03 12.88 12.30
CA VAL A 558 9.23 14.16 13.00
C VAL A 558 7.95 14.56 13.73
N GLY A 559 8.10 15.30 14.83
CA GLY A 559 6.96 15.77 15.62
C GLY A 559 6.09 14.62 16.17
N LEU A 560 6.71 13.64 16.84
CA LEU A 560 6.00 12.44 17.35
C LEU A 560 4.82 12.77 18.28
N ASP A 561 4.95 13.84 19.07
CA ASP A 561 3.90 14.32 19.99
C ASP A 561 2.75 15.04 19.25
N ALA A 562 2.95 15.38 17.97
CA ALA A 562 1.98 16.06 17.13
C ALA A 562 1.23 15.10 16.17
N SER A 563 1.29 13.78 16.40
CA SER A 563 0.49 12.81 15.64
C SER A 563 -1.01 13.09 15.77
N ILE A 564 -1.75 12.90 14.67
CA ILE A 564 -3.19 13.19 14.61
C ILE A 564 -3.96 11.93 14.21
N TRP A 565 -5.08 11.68 14.89
CA TRP A 565 -6.06 10.70 14.45
C TRP A 565 -7.06 11.35 13.49
N SER A 566 -7.20 10.81 12.28
CA SER A 566 -8.13 11.28 11.27
C SER A 566 -8.96 10.14 10.69
N GLY A 567 -10.19 10.43 10.30
CA GLY A 567 -11.07 9.50 9.61
C GLY A 567 -12.16 10.27 8.88
N SER A 568 -12.95 9.56 8.07
CA SER A 568 -14.06 10.20 7.36
C SER A 568 -15.06 10.81 8.34
N LEU A 569 -15.43 12.07 8.08
CA LEU A 569 -16.48 12.79 8.79
C LEU A 569 -17.83 12.70 8.06
N GLU A 570 -17.89 11.98 6.93
CA GLU A 570 -19.10 11.88 6.13
C GLU A 570 -20.23 11.17 6.88
N THR A 571 -21.37 11.85 6.95
CA THR A 571 -22.59 11.36 7.61
C THR A 571 -23.57 10.77 6.62
N GLU A 572 -23.67 11.33 5.41
CA GLU A 572 -24.58 10.87 4.35
C GLU A 572 -23.98 9.69 3.60
N ARG A 573 -24.58 8.51 3.78
CA ARG A 573 -24.03 7.27 3.21
C ARG A 573 -25.12 6.36 2.67
N THR A 574 -24.75 5.60 1.65
CA THR A 574 -25.65 4.62 1.02
C THR A 574 -25.36 3.21 1.52
N GLU A 575 -26.42 2.47 1.87
CA GLU A 575 -26.29 1.07 2.28
C GLU A 575 -26.10 0.18 1.06
N ILE A 576 -25.12 -0.72 1.10
CA ILE A 576 -25.01 -1.84 0.17
C ILE A 576 -25.89 -2.99 0.70
N PRO A 577 -26.99 -3.35 0.02
CA PRO A 577 -27.89 -4.39 0.49
C PRO A 577 -27.29 -5.78 0.27
N LEU A 578 -27.22 -6.58 1.33
CA LEU A 578 -26.74 -7.97 1.29
C LEU A 578 -27.85 -9.00 1.50
N LYS A 579 -29.12 -8.58 1.37
CA LYS A 579 -30.27 -9.48 1.51
C LYS A 579 -30.23 -10.56 0.44
N TYR A 580 -30.62 -11.79 0.83
CA TYR A 580 -30.75 -12.95 -0.06
C TYR A 580 -29.44 -13.43 -0.70
N MET A 581 -28.28 -13.04 -0.18
CA MET A 581 -26.98 -13.48 -0.68
C MET A 581 -26.57 -14.82 -0.03
N ASP A 582 -25.80 -15.62 -0.77
CA ASP A 582 -25.26 -16.92 -0.33
C ASP A 582 -23.87 -16.77 0.34
N VAL A 583 -23.33 -17.87 0.85
CA VAL A 583 -22.04 -17.94 1.53
C VAL A 583 -20.89 -17.52 0.59
N PRO A 584 -20.03 -16.54 0.96
CA PRO A 584 -19.00 -15.99 0.07
C PRO A 584 -18.04 -17.02 -0.52
N THR A 585 -17.65 -18.01 0.28
CA THR A 585 -16.67 -19.04 -0.13
C THR A 585 -17.23 -20.08 -1.10
N LEU A 586 -18.55 -20.07 -1.38
CA LEU A 586 -19.18 -20.90 -2.39
C LEU A 586 -19.19 -20.25 -3.78
N ALA A 587 -18.74 -18.99 -3.89
CA ALA A 587 -18.71 -18.27 -5.15
C ALA A 587 -17.86 -19.02 -6.21
N PRO A 588 -18.32 -19.07 -7.48
CA PRO A 588 -17.63 -19.79 -8.54
C PRO A 588 -16.42 -19.03 -9.11
N ALA A 589 -16.28 -17.74 -8.78
CA ALA A 589 -15.26 -16.83 -9.31
C ALA A 589 -14.64 -16.00 -8.19
N LYS A 590 -13.49 -15.38 -8.48
CA LYS A 590 -12.81 -14.45 -7.56
C LYS A 590 -13.62 -13.16 -7.41
N SER A 591 -13.65 -12.63 -6.20
CA SER A 591 -14.31 -11.37 -5.86
C SER A 591 -13.67 -10.18 -6.57
N VAL A 592 -14.50 -9.26 -7.01
CA VAL A 592 -14.08 -7.95 -7.55
C VAL A 592 -14.53 -6.84 -6.59
N PRO A 593 -13.82 -5.69 -6.51
CA PRO A 593 -14.29 -4.54 -5.76
C PRO A 593 -15.69 -4.11 -6.23
N MET A 594 -16.62 -3.94 -5.28
CA MET A 594 -18.02 -3.56 -5.55
C MET A 594 -18.48 -2.33 -4.77
N SER A 595 -17.71 -1.86 -3.79
CA SER A 595 -17.99 -0.60 -3.10
C SER A 595 -17.30 0.61 -3.73
N THR A 596 -17.93 1.77 -3.57
CA THR A 596 -17.35 3.10 -3.79
C THR A 596 -17.29 3.86 -2.45
N GLN A 597 -16.76 5.08 -2.47
CA GLN A 597 -16.76 5.97 -1.30
C GLN A 597 -18.18 6.26 -0.79
N ASN A 598 -18.28 6.63 0.49
CA ASN A 598 -19.53 7.00 1.18
C ASN A 598 -20.59 5.88 1.20
N GLN A 599 -20.12 4.62 1.25
CA GLN A 599 -20.98 3.46 1.40
C GLN A 599 -20.74 2.78 2.75
N TYR A 600 -21.78 2.10 3.21
CA TYR A 600 -21.68 1.23 4.39
C TYR A 600 -22.43 -0.07 4.10
N LEU A 601 -22.17 -1.10 4.89
CA LEU A 601 -22.96 -2.33 4.88
C LEU A 601 -23.27 -2.80 6.28
N ARG A 602 -24.22 -3.72 6.39
CA ARG A 602 -24.59 -4.37 7.66
C ARG A 602 -24.21 -5.84 7.59
N PHE A 603 -23.52 -6.33 8.63
CA PHE A 603 -23.39 -7.77 8.83
C PHE A 603 -24.77 -8.37 9.06
N GLY A 604 -25.09 -9.50 8.44
CA GLY A 604 -26.42 -10.09 8.51
C GLY A 604 -26.40 -11.55 8.07
N PRO A 605 -27.51 -12.27 8.20
CA PRO A 605 -27.56 -13.65 7.75
C PRO A 605 -27.54 -13.74 6.22
N THR A 606 -27.10 -14.88 5.72
CA THR A 606 -27.35 -15.34 4.35
C THR A 606 -28.85 -15.40 4.03
N GLY A 607 -29.19 -15.52 2.75
CA GLY A 607 -30.56 -15.69 2.31
C GLY A 607 -31.20 -16.96 2.87
N GLY A 608 -32.47 -16.88 3.28
CA GLY A 608 -33.23 -18.04 3.76
C GLY A 608 -33.25 -19.20 2.77
N ARG A 609 -33.50 -18.94 1.48
CA ARG A 609 -33.46 -19.98 0.43
C ARG A 609 -32.05 -20.48 0.12
N ALA A 610 -31.04 -19.65 0.28
CA ALA A 610 -29.66 -20.01 -0.03
C ALA A 610 -29.06 -20.95 1.03
N ASP A 611 -29.29 -20.60 2.30
CA ASP A 611 -28.53 -21.16 3.43
C ASP A 611 -29.31 -21.13 4.76
N ALA A 612 -30.64 -21.17 4.69
CA ALA A 612 -31.54 -21.12 5.86
C ALA A 612 -31.24 -19.95 6.83
N ALA A 613 -30.64 -18.87 6.32
CA ALA A 613 -30.16 -17.74 7.09
C ALA A 613 -29.16 -18.10 8.22
N GLN A 614 -28.30 -19.10 8.02
CA GLN A 614 -27.45 -19.65 9.07
C GLN A 614 -26.04 -19.06 9.15
N THR A 615 -25.55 -18.43 8.08
CA THR A 615 -24.18 -17.88 8.02
C THR A 615 -24.22 -16.36 8.06
N THR A 616 -23.34 -15.73 8.84
CA THR A 616 -23.23 -14.26 8.86
C THR A 616 -22.31 -13.77 7.74
N ILE A 617 -22.81 -12.85 6.93
CA ILE A 617 -22.15 -12.23 5.79
C ILE A 617 -22.15 -10.69 5.93
N PRO A 618 -21.20 -9.97 5.31
CA PRO A 618 -20.05 -10.49 4.58
C PRO A 618 -19.03 -11.13 5.53
N PHE A 619 -18.08 -11.91 4.98
CA PHE A 619 -16.89 -12.29 5.73
C PHE A 619 -15.91 -11.12 5.80
N LEU A 620 -14.90 -11.20 6.66
CA LEU A 620 -13.78 -10.26 6.69
C LEU A 620 -12.59 -10.92 5.99
N ASP A 621 -11.97 -10.24 5.02
CA ASP A 621 -10.75 -10.73 4.37
C ASP A 621 -9.58 -10.66 5.35
N ALA A 622 -9.06 -11.83 5.72
CA ALA A 622 -7.99 -11.96 6.69
C ALA A 622 -6.63 -12.15 6.02
N GLN A 623 -6.51 -11.95 4.72
CA GLN A 623 -5.22 -11.99 4.02
C GLN A 623 -4.36 -10.76 4.37
N PRO A 624 -3.02 -10.90 4.41
CA PRO A 624 -2.12 -9.78 4.65
C PRO A 624 -2.12 -8.80 3.47
N VAL A 625 -2.60 -7.59 3.68
CA VAL A 625 -2.56 -6.51 2.69
C VAL A 625 -1.30 -5.70 2.91
N SER A 626 -0.20 -6.18 2.33
CA SER A 626 1.11 -5.53 2.29
C SER A 626 1.73 -5.79 0.92
N PRO A 627 2.31 -4.77 0.26
CA PRO A 627 2.92 -4.93 -1.06
C PRO A 627 4.23 -5.73 -0.95
N VAL A 628 4.64 -6.36 -2.06
CA VAL A 628 5.90 -7.14 -2.10
C VAL A 628 7.12 -6.25 -1.91
N ARG A 629 7.06 -4.99 -2.38
CA ARG A 629 7.99 -3.92 -2.04
C ARG A 629 7.36 -3.05 -0.94
N PRO A 630 7.76 -3.21 0.33
CA PRO A 630 7.17 -2.45 1.42
C PRO A 630 7.43 -0.96 1.26
N THR A 631 6.48 -0.14 1.69
CA THR A 631 6.52 1.31 1.56
C THR A 631 5.71 1.95 2.67
N PRO A 632 6.01 3.19 3.09
CA PRO A 632 5.11 3.96 3.93
C PRO A 632 3.74 4.08 3.26
N LEU A 633 2.68 4.21 4.06
CA LEU A 633 1.33 4.38 3.53
C LEU A 633 0.91 5.85 3.57
N ALA A 634 0.33 6.32 2.47
CA ALA A 634 -0.36 7.61 2.35
C ALA A 634 -1.85 7.51 2.70
N GLY A 635 -2.32 6.35 3.13
CA GLY A 635 -3.71 6.13 3.52
C GLY A 635 -4.03 4.65 3.70
N ALA A 636 -5.24 4.41 4.17
CA ALA A 636 -5.83 3.10 4.30
C ALA A 636 -7.35 3.19 4.27
N GLY A 637 -7.99 2.08 3.92
CA GLY A 637 -9.43 2.01 3.82
C GLY A 637 -9.99 0.60 3.97
N LEU A 638 -11.32 0.53 3.93
CA LEU A 638 -12.07 -0.71 3.88
C LEU A 638 -12.95 -0.72 2.64
N MET A 639 -12.99 -1.84 1.95
CA MET A 639 -13.81 -2.02 0.77
C MET A 639 -14.64 -3.29 0.85
N TYR A 640 -15.77 -3.30 0.15
CA TYR A 640 -16.53 -4.50 -0.13
C TYR A 640 -16.13 -5.06 -1.50
N LYS A 641 -15.76 -6.33 -1.53
CA LYS A 641 -15.53 -7.10 -2.75
C LYS A 641 -16.39 -8.36 -2.76
N GLY A 642 -16.90 -8.75 -3.92
CA GLY A 642 -17.74 -9.94 -4.00
C GLY A 642 -18.04 -10.39 -5.41
N VAL A 643 -18.98 -11.33 -5.51
CA VAL A 643 -19.55 -11.85 -6.74
C VAL A 643 -21.07 -11.74 -6.60
N PRO A 644 -21.82 -11.33 -7.63
CA PRO A 644 -23.29 -11.25 -7.55
C PRO A 644 -23.91 -12.55 -7.02
N LYS A 645 -24.92 -12.41 -6.15
CA LYS A 645 -25.61 -13.49 -5.40
C LYS A 645 -24.84 -14.11 -4.23
N TYR A 646 -23.61 -13.69 -3.97
CA TYR A 646 -22.81 -14.15 -2.83
C TYR A 646 -22.48 -12.98 -1.91
N GLY A 647 -22.35 -13.25 -0.60
CA GLY A 647 -22.24 -12.22 0.43
C GLY A 647 -20.92 -11.47 0.48
N GLY A 648 -19.91 -11.89 -0.30
CA GLY A 648 -18.61 -11.21 -0.42
C GLY A 648 -17.80 -11.05 0.87
N PHE A 649 -16.84 -10.13 0.82
CA PHE A 649 -15.87 -9.84 1.87
C PHE A 649 -15.74 -8.32 2.11
N VAL A 650 -15.62 -7.92 3.38
CA VAL A 650 -15.02 -6.64 3.75
C VAL A 650 -13.52 -6.83 3.83
N ALA A 651 -12.77 -6.10 3.01
CA ALA A 651 -11.33 -6.26 2.87
C ALA A 651 -10.59 -4.96 3.21
N PRO A 652 -9.44 -5.03 3.90
CA PRO A 652 -8.53 -3.91 3.98
C PRO A 652 -8.01 -3.52 2.60
N LYS A 653 -7.82 -2.22 2.41
CA LYS A 653 -7.14 -1.61 1.27
C LYS A 653 -6.13 -0.62 1.82
N ILE A 654 -4.95 -0.54 1.21
CA ILE A 654 -3.91 0.42 1.58
C ILE A 654 -3.65 1.36 0.41
N MET A 655 -3.15 2.56 0.72
CA MET A 655 -2.71 3.53 -0.28
C MET A 655 -1.23 3.76 -0.07
N THR A 656 -0.43 3.36 -1.05
CA THR A 656 1.03 3.47 -1.01
C THR A 656 1.47 4.93 -1.09
N TYR A 657 2.60 5.27 -0.47
CA TYR A 657 3.16 6.61 -0.55
C TYR A 657 3.51 7.00 -2.00
N ASN A 658 3.18 8.24 -2.39
CA ASN A 658 3.45 8.74 -3.74
C ASN A 658 4.84 9.36 -3.83
N PHE A 659 5.79 8.60 -4.38
CA PHE A 659 7.16 9.06 -4.63
C PHE A 659 7.27 10.11 -5.74
N GLY A 660 6.22 10.29 -6.55
CA GLY A 660 6.20 11.28 -7.64
C GLY A 660 6.48 12.70 -7.15
N ALA A 661 6.05 13.06 -5.93
CA ALA A 661 6.34 14.37 -5.34
C ALA A 661 7.84 14.64 -5.11
N HIS A 662 8.65 13.58 -5.08
CA HIS A 662 10.10 13.65 -4.85
C HIS A 662 10.92 13.46 -6.12
N ILE A 663 10.29 13.26 -7.28
CA ILE A 663 10.99 13.26 -8.56
C ILE A 663 11.31 14.72 -8.91
N GLN A 664 12.59 15.06 -8.90
CA GLN A 664 13.03 16.45 -9.07
C GLN A 664 13.30 16.75 -10.53
N ASP A 665 12.85 17.93 -10.99
CA ASP A 665 13.34 18.43 -12.28
C ASP A 665 14.82 18.78 -12.18
N PRO A 666 15.57 18.68 -13.29
CA PRO A 666 16.87 19.32 -13.39
C PRO A 666 16.63 20.83 -13.21
N THR A 667 17.09 21.42 -12.10
CA THR A 667 16.97 22.87 -11.92
C THR A 667 18.03 23.60 -12.74
N ASP A 668 17.73 24.82 -13.19
CA ASP A 668 18.70 25.66 -13.88
C ASP A 668 19.94 25.88 -13.01
N ASP A 669 19.83 26.00 -11.68
CA ASP A 669 20.96 26.10 -10.73
C ASP A 669 21.90 24.88 -10.76
N TRP A 670 21.43 23.70 -11.16
CA TRP A 670 22.27 22.51 -11.33
C TRP A 670 23.33 22.70 -12.43
N PHE A 671 23.04 23.57 -13.40
CA PHE A 671 23.89 23.85 -14.57
C PHE A 671 24.30 25.33 -14.71
N ALA A 672 23.61 26.27 -14.04
CA ALA A 672 23.86 27.71 -14.06
C ALA A 672 24.99 28.12 -13.09
N ALA A 673 25.12 27.43 -11.95
CA ALA A 673 26.31 27.57 -11.09
C ALA A 673 27.62 27.28 -11.85
N GLU A 674 27.54 26.51 -12.94
CA GLU A 674 28.67 26.21 -13.82
C GLU A 674 28.92 27.31 -14.87
N LEU A 675 27.89 27.98 -15.37
CA LEU A 675 28.02 29.15 -16.25
C LEU A 675 28.66 30.34 -15.49
N GLU A 676 28.31 30.52 -14.21
CA GLU A 676 28.91 31.53 -13.34
C GLU A 676 30.34 31.18 -12.88
N ALA A 677 30.64 29.91 -12.61
CA ALA A 677 32.01 29.46 -12.33
C ALA A 677 32.93 29.57 -13.57
N ARG A 678 32.37 29.48 -14.78
CA ARG A 678 33.12 29.63 -16.05
C ARG A 678 33.29 31.08 -16.47
N SER A 679 32.32 31.97 -16.24
CA SER A 679 32.49 33.39 -16.51
C SER A 679 33.55 34.03 -15.61
N SER A 680 33.68 33.55 -14.36
CA SER A 680 34.73 33.95 -13.44
C SER A 680 36.11 33.39 -13.81
N ALA A 681 36.21 32.17 -14.34
CA ALA A 681 37.46 31.60 -14.84
C ALA A 681 37.93 32.22 -16.17
N ALA A 682 37.01 32.59 -17.06
CA ALA A 682 37.32 33.28 -18.33
C ALA A 682 37.67 34.76 -18.14
N ALA A 683 37.16 35.41 -17.07
CA ALA A 683 37.48 36.80 -16.75
C ALA A 683 38.83 36.97 -16.00
N GLY A 684 39.35 35.92 -15.37
CA GLY A 684 40.61 35.97 -14.62
C GLY A 684 41.90 35.83 -15.44
N GLY A 685 41.80 35.46 -16.73
CA GLY A 685 42.95 35.29 -17.64
C GLY A 685 43.30 36.52 -18.47
N GLY A 686 42.64 37.65 -18.24
CA GLY A 686 42.70 38.84 -19.09
C GLY A 686 43.12 40.12 -18.37
N SER A 687 44.09 40.06 -17.45
CA SER A 687 44.74 41.28 -16.93
C SER A 687 46.12 40.96 -16.34
N ASP A 688 47.11 40.79 -17.20
CA ASP A 688 48.50 41.21 -16.91
C ASP A 688 49.31 41.21 -18.22
N SER A 689 49.17 42.32 -18.95
CA SER A 689 50.18 42.85 -19.88
C SER A 689 49.86 44.32 -20.14
N GLY A 690 50.34 45.16 -19.23
CA GLY A 690 50.45 46.61 -19.37
C GLY A 690 51.83 47.03 -18.92
#